data_AF-A0A8T8I843-F1
#
_entry.id   AF-A0A8T8I843-F1
#
_cell.length_a   1.000
_cell.length_b   1.000
_cell.length_c   1.000
_cell.angle_alpha   90.00
_cell.angle_beta   90.00
_cell.angle_gamma   90.00
#
_symmetry.space_group_name_H-M   'P 1'
#
loop_
_entity.id
_entity.type
_entity.pdbx_description
1 polymer ?
#
loop_
_entity_poly.entity_id
_entity_poly.type
_entity_poly.pdbx_seq_one_letter_code
_entity_poly.pdbx_strand_id
1 'polypeptide(L)'
;MKLQKAIQKIEYVYDDALYLCVKGALALSIEYDDISIFATSDDEGKQLLDYTLAQKSDTFTLLISVDENFFDNIYIWASFEDKHQLLRCVTEQKQKLLYKKRQRVLGAVDVLEDYGSFVYLSGWGIHPLTAKSVNVSIEQSGVSIPVQSFERTIVRNHIVDTYGNEDYGFIVTFDGEQLNKRKSFSVVLTSENDQTVSLPMRIRQHAKKQFHIDQLHYASGEDTALVQLSGWYIVPTDKDVEMVLQTQSGVELPANITAVERGDLHQQNMVTPFDNAGGFDVRCDVPNDESLVLVFKTSEEQFELPLSIDMMKSFNQTNVMTRVKRAVKSVNKTNIKRAIDYYHIYGLQTTLTKVKQALLHGTHTHNYAAWYDSVQPTPQQLQEQRETVFDYMPKISVVVPTYRTPENYLREMIECVLNQTYANWELCIADGSNDDGEVVKIIDEYAQNDARIVYTVLDENLGISGNTNACLNIATGDFIALFDHDDLLPPQSLFEIVKVLQDTSVDVVYTDEDKIDETSTVHSGPHFKPAFSLELLRSLNYITHFFVVKRTIVDQVGGFRSEFDGAQDFDFILRCCEVANKIEHIGQILYHWRIHSNSTAGNPESKLYAYDAGARAIQSHLERLGIQGHVENIGFTGYKTTLEPVGNPLVSILIPNKDNIDVLETCVASLFAQEEYTNFEVIIIENNSTESETFDYYEKLKALHDNVQVVVWDGIFNYSAINNFGATFAKGEYLLLLNNDTEMLEPTALRDMVGVAVQDGVGAVGAKLLYPDHTIQHAGVILGIDKVPTHILVNVPDLDKSYRHNALTNYLAVTAACLLTPRKVFDEVGGLSEEFVVAFNDIDYCLKVYERGYRIVNNGFAKWLHYESKSRGYENTPEKIKRFLGEKERFKAKWDSHFPNGDPYYNHELPH
;
A
#
# COMPACT_ATOMS: atom_id res chain seq x y z
N MET A 1 42.01 -31.63 -39.19
CA MET A 1 42.92 -30.58 -39.71
C MET A 1 42.22 -29.44 -40.49
N LYS A 2 40.89 -29.25 -40.43
CA LYS A 2 40.22 -28.06 -41.00
C LYS A 2 39.08 -27.48 -40.14
N LEU A 3 39.13 -27.70 -38.83
CA LEU A 3 38.33 -26.93 -37.86
C LEU A 3 39.18 -26.51 -36.66
N GLN A 4 40.46 -26.22 -36.93
CA GLN A 4 41.43 -25.67 -35.99
C GLN A 4 41.40 -24.14 -36.01
N LYS A 5 40.24 -23.52 -36.35
CA LYS A 5 40.17 -22.07 -36.69
C LYS A 5 38.88 -21.33 -36.33
N ALA A 6 37.98 -21.88 -35.51
CA ALA A 6 36.82 -21.12 -35.02
C ALA A 6 36.79 -21.16 -33.50
N ILE A 7 37.42 -20.15 -32.91
CA ILE A 7 37.41 -19.85 -31.48
C ILE A 7 35.99 -19.36 -31.08
N GLN A 8 35.77 -19.25 -29.77
CA GLN A 8 35.23 -18.05 -29.07
C GLN A 8 33.78 -18.11 -28.52
N LYS A 9 33.65 -18.51 -27.23
CA LYS A 9 32.76 -17.93 -26.17
C LYS A 9 31.24 -18.18 -26.29
N ILE A 10 30.43 -18.24 -25.20
CA ILE A 10 29.69 -17.14 -24.51
C ILE A 10 28.87 -17.75 -23.32
N GLU A 11 28.93 -17.30 -22.04
CA GLU A 11 28.18 -16.22 -21.31
C GLU A 11 26.66 -16.53 -20.95
N TYR A 12 26.34 -16.86 -19.67
CA TYR A 12 25.04 -16.77 -18.88
C TYR A 12 23.87 -17.82 -18.94
N VAL A 13 23.00 -17.81 -17.88
CA VAL A 13 21.87 -18.71 -17.45
C VAL A 13 20.67 -17.90 -16.88
N TYR A 14 19.38 -18.30 -17.08
CA TYR A 14 18.18 -17.75 -16.38
C TYR A 14 16.94 -18.70 -16.43
N ASP A 15 16.15 -18.77 -15.33
CA ASP A 15 14.84 -19.43 -15.07
C ASP A 15 14.57 -20.85 -15.62
N ASP A 16 14.86 -21.87 -14.81
CA ASP A 16 14.52 -23.31 -14.98
C ASP A 16 14.80 -23.96 -16.36
N ALA A 17 15.55 -23.28 -17.22
CA ALA A 17 16.27 -23.80 -18.37
C ALA A 17 17.64 -23.10 -18.50
N LEU A 18 18.61 -23.73 -19.16
CA LEU A 18 19.94 -23.16 -19.42
C LEU A 18 20.07 -22.93 -20.95
N TYR A 19 20.70 -21.86 -21.44
CA TYR A 19 20.77 -21.55 -22.89
C TYR A 19 22.25 -21.39 -23.34
N LEU A 20 22.73 -21.99 -24.46
CA LEU A 20 24.17 -21.94 -24.90
C LEU A 20 24.51 -21.70 -26.43
N CYS A 21 25.02 -20.52 -26.87
CA CYS A 21 25.25 -20.15 -28.30
C CYS A 21 26.32 -20.96 -28.99
N VAL A 22 26.05 -21.46 -30.20
CA VAL A 22 27.10 -21.78 -31.17
C VAL A 22 26.74 -21.21 -32.55
N LYS A 23 27.68 -20.46 -33.12
CA LYS A 23 27.53 -19.71 -34.37
C LYS A 23 27.53 -20.64 -35.60
N GLY A 24 26.39 -20.71 -36.30
CA GLY A 24 26.28 -20.99 -37.75
C GLY A 24 26.16 -22.47 -38.20
N ALA A 25 24.92 -22.98 -38.29
CA ALA A 25 24.38 -23.72 -39.44
C ALA A 25 22.92 -24.14 -39.18
N LEU A 26 22.09 -24.09 -40.23
CA LEU A 26 20.70 -24.50 -40.30
C LEU A 26 20.49 -26.00 -39.98
N ALA A 27 19.28 -26.30 -39.50
CA ALA A 27 18.68 -27.60 -39.21
C ALA A 27 19.07 -28.78 -40.11
N LEU A 28 19.14 -29.98 -39.50
CA LEU A 28 19.30 -31.26 -40.19
C LEU A 28 18.33 -32.29 -39.59
N SER A 29 17.32 -32.67 -40.38
CA SER A 29 16.46 -33.83 -40.12
C SER A 29 17.10 -35.05 -40.77
N ILE A 30 17.37 -36.11 -40.01
CA ILE A 30 17.67 -37.44 -40.55
C ILE A 30 16.68 -38.42 -39.94
N GLU A 31 15.77 -38.94 -40.76
CA GLU A 31 15.03 -40.16 -40.44
C GLU A 31 15.90 -41.38 -40.83
N TYR A 32 16.17 -42.25 -39.86
CA TYR A 32 16.68 -43.59 -40.13
C TYR A 32 16.15 -44.55 -39.04
N ASP A 33 15.30 -45.49 -39.46
CA ASP A 33 14.76 -46.65 -38.72
C ASP A 33 14.50 -46.46 -37.20
N ASP A 34 13.25 -46.07 -36.90
CA ASP A 34 12.57 -46.14 -35.59
C ASP A 34 13.23 -45.43 -34.38
N ILE A 35 14.15 -44.50 -34.59
CA ILE A 35 14.70 -43.61 -33.57
C ILE A 35 14.22 -42.17 -33.83
N SER A 36 13.44 -41.60 -32.91
CA SER A 36 13.04 -40.18 -32.96
C SER A 36 13.94 -39.33 -32.06
N ILE A 37 14.65 -38.36 -32.65
CA ILE A 37 15.46 -37.37 -31.93
C ILE A 37 14.81 -36.00 -32.16
N PHE A 38 14.44 -35.28 -31.09
CA PHE A 38 13.83 -33.96 -31.16
C PHE A 38 14.81 -32.88 -30.69
N ALA A 39 14.98 -31.82 -31.49
CA ALA A 39 15.71 -30.61 -31.10
C ALA A 39 14.95 -29.38 -31.63
N THR A 40 14.79 -28.34 -30.80
CA THR A 40 14.08 -27.09 -31.14
C THR A 40 14.99 -25.88 -30.93
N SER A 41 14.84 -24.82 -31.73
CA SER A 41 15.57 -23.52 -31.60
C SER A 41 14.61 -22.33 -31.66
N ASP A 42 14.91 -21.25 -30.94
CA ASP A 42 14.34 -19.91 -31.15
C ASP A 42 15.39 -18.92 -31.74
N ASP A 43 14.93 -17.73 -32.10
CA ASP A 43 15.54 -16.80 -33.08
C ASP A 43 16.90 -16.17 -32.69
N GLU A 44 17.51 -16.53 -31.55
CA GLU A 44 18.81 -16.00 -31.12
C GLU A 44 19.90 -17.05 -30.79
N GLY A 45 19.67 -18.34 -31.09
CA GLY A 45 20.73 -19.31 -31.40
C GLY A 45 21.63 -19.81 -30.24
N LYS A 46 21.07 -20.27 -29.11
CA LYS A 46 21.77 -20.87 -27.95
C LYS A 46 21.26 -22.28 -27.53
N GLN A 47 22.03 -23.38 -27.73
CA GLN A 47 21.78 -24.82 -27.47
C GLN A 47 22.58 -25.54 -26.31
N LEU A 48 21.86 -26.41 -25.57
CA LEU A 48 22.09 -27.14 -24.30
C LEU A 48 22.82 -28.52 -24.36
N LEU A 49 23.09 -29.12 -23.18
CA LEU A 49 23.70 -30.45 -22.94
C LEU A 49 22.70 -31.61 -23.20
N ASP A 50 23.11 -32.66 -23.90
CA ASP A 50 22.27 -33.77 -24.39
C ASP A 50 22.16 -34.96 -23.41
N TYR A 51 20.97 -35.58 -23.34
CA TYR A 51 20.82 -37.01 -23.06
C TYR A 51 19.93 -37.65 -24.12
N THR A 52 20.24 -38.89 -24.51
CA THR A 52 19.43 -39.65 -25.49
C THR A 52 18.81 -40.85 -24.78
N LEU A 53 17.48 -40.95 -24.86
CA LEU A 53 16.78 -42.17 -24.47
C LEU A 53 16.39 -42.90 -25.76
N ALA A 54 16.96 -44.07 -25.98
CA ALA A 54 16.55 -44.95 -27.07
C ALA A 54 15.89 -46.20 -26.46
N GLN A 55 14.65 -46.47 -26.84
CA GLN A 55 13.99 -47.74 -26.55
C GLN A 55 14.28 -48.69 -27.71
N LYS A 56 14.87 -49.84 -27.40
CA LYS A 56 15.00 -50.93 -28.36
C LYS A 56 14.54 -52.19 -27.64
N SER A 57 13.38 -52.72 -28.03
CA SER A 57 12.83 -54.02 -27.61
C SER A 57 13.11 -54.42 -26.14
N ASP A 58 12.12 -54.24 -25.27
CA ASP A 58 12.06 -54.63 -23.85
C ASP A 58 13.18 -54.16 -22.91
N THR A 59 14.07 -53.25 -23.35
CA THR A 59 15.10 -52.63 -22.49
C THR A 59 15.33 -51.14 -22.79
N PHE A 60 15.65 -50.36 -21.75
CA PHE A 60 15.99 -48.93 -21.76
C PHE A 60 17.49 -48.74 -21.54
N THR A 61 18.17 -47.95 -22.37
CA THR A 61 19.61 -47.69 -22.21
C THR A 61 19.86 -46.22 -21.90
N LEU A 62 20.70 -45.95 -20.90
CA LEU A 62 21.08 -44.60 -20.48
C LEU A 62 22.59 -44.39 -20.71
N LEU A 63 22.93 -43.34 -21.47
CA LEU A 63 24.30 -42.89 -21.66
C LEU A 63 24.48 -41.52 -21.00
N ILE A 64 25.40 -41.43 -20.04
CA ILE A 64 25.74 -40.16 -19.37
C ILE A 64 27.23 -39.87 -19.62
N SER A 65 27.52 -38.69 -20.15
CA SER A 65 28.88 -38.14 -20.21
C SER A 65 29.05 -37.16 -19.05
N VAL A 66 30.01 -37.41 -18.17
CA VAL A 66 30.38 -36.48 -17.09
C VAL A 66 31.83 -36.09 -17.30
N ASP A 67 32.10 -34.78 -17.43
CA ASP A 67 33.47 -34.28 -17.35
C ASP A 67 33.56 -33.20 -16.25
N GLU A 68 34.45 -33.41 -15.29
CA GLU A 68 34.80 -32.45 -14.23
C GLU A 68 36.19 -31.84 -14.42
N ASN A 69 36.99 -32.27 -15.40
CA ASN A 69 38.23 -31.62 -15.84
C ASN A 69 38.77 -32.42 -17.02
N PHE A 70 38.97 -31.75 -18.17
CA PHE A 70 39.58 -32.31 -19.38
C PHE A 70 40.82 -33.16 -19.05
N PHE A 71 40.67 -34.49 -18.98
CA PHE A 71 41.58 -35.49 -19.55
C PHE A 71 41.09 -36.95 -19.46
N ASP A 72 39.99 -37.29 -18.78
CA ASP A 72 39.43 -38.65 -18.81
C ASP A 72 37.89 -38.64 -18.82
N ASN A 73 37.27 -38.91 -19.98
CA ASN A 73 35.83 -39.13 -20.05
C ASN A 73 35.49 -40.52 -19.46
N ILE A 74 34.74 -40.58 -18.36
CA ILE A 74 34.06 -41.81 -17.92
C ILE A 74 32.67 -41.83 -18.53
N TYR A 75 32.45 -42.75 -19.48
CA TYR A 75 31.12 -43.07 -19.99
C TYR A 75 30.52 -44.16 -19.11
N ILE A 76 29.41 -43.87 -18.42
CA ILE A 76 28.66 -44.90 -17.67
C ILE A 76 27.58 -45.48 -18.58
N TRP A 77 27.66 -46.78 -18.79
CA TRP A 77 26.68 -47.57 -19.53
C TRP A 77 25.81 -48.36 -18.55
N ALA A 78 24.49 -48.25 -18.68
CA ALA A 78 23.57 -49.14 -18.00
C ALA A 78 22.32 -49.39 -18.85
N SER A 79 21.93 -50.66 -18.91
CA SER A 79 20.69 -51.13 -19.55
C SER A 79 19.72 -51.60 -18.47
N PHE A 80 18.46 -51.21 -18.60
CA PHE A 80 17.41 -51.46 -17.60
C PHE A 80 16.22 -52.13 -18.28
N GLU A 81 15.63 -53.15 -17.67
CA GLU A 81 14.49 -53.90 -18.23
C GLU A 81 13.15 -53.16 -18.02
N ASP A 82 13.11 -52.19 -17.10
CA ASP A 82 11.89 -51.44 -16.75
C ASP A 82 12.20 -49.96 -16.44
N LYS A 83 11.29 -49.08 -16.87
CA LYS A 83 11.30 -47.63 -16.69
C LYS A 83 11.39 -47.20 -15.22
N HIS A 84 10.83 -47.95 -14.28
CA HIS A 84 10.91 -47.60 -12.85
C HIS A 84 12.31 -47.80 -12.26
N GLN A 85 13.07 -48.82 -12.71
CA GLN A 85 14.47 -48.98 -12.30
C GLN A 85 15.37 -47.85 -12.82
N LEU A 86 15.13 -47.42 -14.06
CA LEU A 86 15.80 -46.26 -14.65
C LEU A 86 15.53 -44.98 -13.84
N LEU A 87 14.26 -44.70 -13.52
CA LEU A 87 13.88 -43.52 -12.73
C LEU A 87 14.51 -43.52 -11.33
N ARG A 88 14.57 -44.69 -10.68
CA ARG A 88 15.19 -44.83 -9.36
C ARG A 88 16.70 -44.58 -9.40
N CYS A 89 17.41 -45.11 -10.41
CA CYS A 89 18.84 -44.89 -10.59
C CYS A 89 19.16 -43.41 -10.89
N VAL A 90 18.37 -42.76 -11.76
CA VAL A 90 18.49 -41.31 -12.04
C VAL A 90 18.26 -40.48 -10.77
N THR A 91 17.29 -40.86 -9.94
CA THR A 91 16.99 -40.18 -8.68
C THR A 91 18.12 -40.34 -7.65
N GLU A 92 18.68 -41.54 -7.50
CA GLU A 92 19.81 -41.82 -6.60
C GLU A 92 21.10 -41.11 -7.03
N GLN A 93 21.37 -41.01 -8.34
CA GLN A 93 22.52 -40.26 -8.85
C GLN A 93 22.32 -38.74 -8.74
N LYS A 94 21.09 -38.24 -8.97
CA LYS A 94 20.71 -36.84 -8.69
C LYS A 94 20.94 -36.49 -7.22
N GLN A 95 20.58 -37.38 -6.30
CA GLN A 95 20.84 -37.19 -4.86
C GLN A 95 22.34 -37.21 -4.51
N LYS A 96 23.16 -38.08 -5.12
CA LYS A 96 24.62 -38.07 -4.92
C LYS A 96 25.30 -36.81 -5.47
N LEU A 97 24.83 -36.28 -6.60
CA LEU A 97 25.29 -35.01 -7.17
C LEU A 97 24.88 -33.81 -6.32
N LEU A 98 23.64 -33.80 -5.79
CA LEU A 98 23.17 -32.79 -4.84
C LEU A 98 23.98 -32.84 -3.52
N TYR A 99 24.34 -34.03 -3.04
CA TYR A 99 25.16 -34.21 -1.85
C TYR A 99 26.58 -33.65 -2.01
N LYS A 100 27.21 -33.79 -3.20
CA LYS A 100 28.50 -33.17 -3.51
C LYS A 100 28.42 -31.64 -3.68
N LYS A 101 27.33 -31.11 -4.25
CA LYS A 101 27.10 -29.65 -4.39
C LYS A 101 26.88 -28.95 -3.04
N ARG A 102 26.32 -29.65 -2.05
CA ARG A 102 26.05 -29.13 -0.70
C ARG A 102 27.28 -29.02 0.21
N GLN A 103 28.48 -29.41 -0.22
CA GLN A 103 29.70 -29.35 0.60
C GLN A 103 30.64 -28.17 0.30
N ARG A 104 30.16 -27.09 -0.37
CA ARG A 104 31.00 -25.92 -0.69
C ARG A 104 30.35 -24.65 -0.19
N VAL A 105 31.18 -23.70 0.27
CA VAL A 105 30.77 -22.31 0.55
C VAL A 105 30.06 -21.72 -0.66
N LEU A 106 28.99 -20.95 -0.42
CA LEU A 106 28.25 -20.21 -1.43
C LEU A 106 28.39 -18.72 -1.16
N GLY A 107 28.31 -17.91 -2.22
CA GLY A 107 28.25 -16.46 -2.07
C GLY A 107 28.33 -15.74 -3.40
N ALA A 108 27.94 -14.47 -3.37
CA ALA A 108 27.94 -13.59 -4.53
C ALA A 108 28.34 -12.16 -4.12
N VAL A 109 28.77 -11.39 -5.11
CA VAL A 109 28.94 -9.94 -5.01
C VAL A 109 27.79 -9.30 -5.75
N ASP A 110 27.00 -8.48 -5.07
CA ASP A 110 25.84 -7.80 -5.65
C ASP A 110 26.23 -6.45 -6.23
N VAL A 111 27.14 -5.74 -5.55
CA VAL A 111 27.58 -4.40 -5.92
C VAL A 111 29.10 -4.34 -5.88
N LEU A 112 29.71 -3.82 -6.93
CA LEU A 112 31.15 -3.50 -7.01
C LEU A 112 31.31 -2.19 -7.79
N GLU A 113 31.68 -1.13 -7.07
CA GLU A 113 31.74 0.24 -7.60
C GLU A 113 33.07 0.91 -7.24
N ASP A 114 33.69 1.61 -8.22
CA ASP A 114 34.96 2.35 -8.06
C ASP A 114 34.68 3.85 -8.16
N TYR A 115 34.89 4.56 -7.05
CA TYR A 115 34.65 5.99 -6.92
C TYR A 115 35.92 6.83 -7.05
N GLY A 116 36.99 6.27 -7.63
CA GLY A 116 38.25 6.96 -7.82
C GLY A 116 39.17 6.88 -6.60
N SER A 117 38.81 7.48 -5.47
CA SER A 117 39.62 7.44 -4.24
C SER A 117 39.44 6.15 -3.43
N PHE A 118 38.29 5.48 -3.54
CA PHE A 118 38.03 4.20 -2.90
C PHE A 118 37.10 3.32 -3.76
N VAL A 119 37.03 2.04 -3.42
CA VAL A 119 36.18 1.04 -4.04
C VAL A 119 35.21 0.51 -2.99
N TYR A 120 33.93 0.45 -3.35
CA TYR A 120 32.86 -0.11 -2.55
C TYR A 120 32.43 -1.45 -3.13
N LEU A 121 32.29 -2.44 -2.26
CA LEU A 121 31.85 -3.78 -2.63
C LEU A 121 30.87 -4.29 -1.58
N SER A 122 29.72 -4.80 -2.02
CA SER A 122 28.80 -5.51 -1.15
C SER A 122 28.35 -6.84 -1.75
N GLY A 123 28.07 -7.80 -0.87
CA GLY A 123 27.81 -9.17 -1.26
C GLY A 123 27.18 -9.99 -0.13
N TRP A 124 27.15 -11.30 -0.33
CA TRP A 124 26.77 -12.26 0.71
C TRP A 124 27.58 -13.55 0.60
N GLY A 125 27.73 -14.27 1.72
CA GLY A 125 28.45 -15.54 1.76
C GLY A 125 28.01 -16.43 2.92
N ILE A 126 27.87 -17.72 2.66
CA ILE A 126 27.38 -18.71 3.64
C ILE A 126 27.98 -20.09 3.42
N HIS A 127 28.19 -20.83 4.51
CA HIS A 127 28.45 -22.27 4.44
C HIS A 127 27.14 -23.07 4.55
N PRO A 128 26.68 -23.74 3.48
CA PRO A 128 25.30 -24.27 3.37
C PRO A 128 24.97 -25.43 4.32
N LEU A 129 25.95 -26.07 4.96
CA LEU A 129 25.70 -27.14 5.94
C LEU A 129 25.69 -26.65 7.39
N THR A 130 26.39 -25.56 7.68
CA THR A 130 26.49 -25.02 9.05
C THR A 130 25.63 -23.78 9.22
N ALA A 131 25.11 -23.22 8.13
CA ALA A 131 24.32 -21.98 8.09
C ALA A 131 25.03 -20.79 8.74
N LYS A 132 26.37 -20.79 8.69
CA LYS A 132 27.23 -19.76 9.24
C LYS A 132 27.72 -18.79 8.17
N SER A 133 27.89 -17.54 8.57
CA SER A 133 28.62 -16.50 7.85
C SER A 133 30.05 -16.97 7.55
N VAL A 134 30.63 -16.43 6.48
CA VAL A 134 31.98 -16.77 6.03
C VAL A 134 32.87 -15.54 6.05
N ASN A 135 34.15 -15.74 6.36
CA ASN A 135 35.12 -14.66 6.34
C ASN A 135 35.37 -14.19 4.91
N VAL A 136 35.44 -12.89 4.70
CA VAL A 136 35.65 -12.29 3.38
C VAL A 136 37.03 -11.64 3.33
N SER A 137 37.81 -11.93 2.29
CA SER A 137 39.10 -11.28 2.04
C SER A 137 39.29 -10.98 0.55
N ILE A 138 40.27 -10.14 0.20
CA ILE A 138 40.56 -9.74 -1.18
C ILE A 138 41.95 -10.22 -1.61
N GLU A 139 42.00 -11.03 -2.67
CA GLU A 139 43.25 -11.55 -3.25
C GLU A 139 43.68 -10.74 -4.48
N GLN A 140 44.65 -9.85 -4.27
CA GLN A 140 45.45 -9.21 -5.33
C GLN A 140 46.76 -8.60 -4.80
N SER A 141 46.77 -8.23 -3.51
CA SER A 141 47.88 -7.55 -2.84
C SER A 141 48.23 -8.16 -1.47
N GLY A 142 47.57 -9.24 -1.04
CA GLY A 142 47.78 -9.85 0.28
C GLY A 142 47.27 -9.00 1.45
N VAL A 143 46.34 -8.06 1.20
CA VAL A 143 45.78 -7.14 2.20
C VAL A 143 44.44 -7.69 2.68
N SER A 144 44.31 -7.92 3.99
CA SER A 144 43.02 -8.20 4.64
C SER A 144 42.36 -6.87 5.00
N ILE A 145 41.21 -6.58 4.39
CA ILE A 145 40.46 -5.33 4.57
C ILE A 145 39.32 -5.60 5.58
N PRO A 146 39.02 -4.68 6.52
CA PRO A 146 37.89 -4.83 7.43
C PRO A 146 36.57 -4.97 6.67
N VAL A 147 35.75 -5.92 7.09
CA VAL A 147 34.45 -6.24 6.49
C VAL A 147 33.38 -5.86 7.51
N GLN A 148 32.36 -5.11 7.08
CA GLN A 148 31.16 -4.88 7.87
C GLN A 148 30.11 -5.92 7.46
N SER A 149 29.71 -6.77 8.40
CA SER A 149 28.64 -7.74 8.18
C SER A 149 27.27 -7.11 8.48
N PHE A 150 26.22 -7.60 7.83
CA PHE A 150 24.83 -7.23 8.12
C PHE A 150 23.87 -8.38 7.83
N GLU A 151 22.76 -8.44 8.54
CA GLU A 151 21.74 -9.47 8.31
C GLU A 151 21.05 -9.26 6.95
N ARG A 152 20.93 -10.33 6.16
CA ARG A 152 20.26 -10.29 4.86
C ARG A 152 19.14 -11.31 4.77
N THR A 153 17.94 -10.85 5.06
CA THR A 153 16.73 -11.68 5.23
C THR A 153 16.33 -12.46 3.98
N ILE A 154 16.57 -11.92 2.77
CA ILE A 154 16.28 -12.62 1.51
C ILE A 154 17.16 -13.88 1.36
N VAL A 155 18.45 -13.79 1.71
CA VAL A 155 19.39 -14.92 1.66
C VAL A 155 19.00 -15.97 2.71
N ARG A 156 18.62 -15.52 3.90
CA ARG A 156 18.07 -16.37 4.97
C ARG A 156 16.84 -17.16 4.50
N ASN A 157 15.88 -16.51 3.85
CA ASN A 157 14.60 -17.11 3.49
C ASN A 157 14.64 -17.96 2.21
N HIS A 158 15.62 -17.78 1.32
CA HIS A 158 15.69 -18.51 0.04
C HIS A 158 16.76 -19.60 -0.02
N ILE A 159 17.78 -19.55 0.85
CA ILE A 159 18.92 -20.47 0.78
C ILE A 159 19.03 -21.37 2.03
N VAL A 160 18.43 -21.00 3.16
CA VAL A 160 18.56 -21.73 4.44
C VAL A 160 17.20 -22.08 5.01
N ASP A 161 16.74 -23.32 4.77
CA ASP A 161 15.46 -23.78 5.31
C ASP A 161 15.44 -24.02 6.82
N THR A 162 16.57 -23.95 7.54
CA THR A 162 16.57 -24.24 8.99
C THR A 162 17.90 -23.86 9.66
N TYR A 163 17.82 -23.07 10.75
CA TYR A 163 18.84 -22.70 11.76
C TYR A 163 19.76 -21.48 11.49
N GLY A 164 19.74 -20.48 12.40
CA GLY A 164 20.78 -19.45 12.59
C GLY A 164 20.33 -17.97 12.58
N ASN A 165 20.93 -17.14 13.45
CA ASN A 165 20.83 -15.66 13.50
C ASN A 165 22.23 -15.06 13.17
N GLU A 166 22.80 -15.36 12.01
CA GLU A 166 24.10 -14.82 11.62
C GLU A 166 23.97 -13.83 10.44
N ASP A 167 24.88 -12.85 10.39
CA ASP A 167 24.95 -11.85 9.33
C ASP A 167 25.48 -12.48 8.03
N TYR A 168 24.60 -12.70 7.05
CA TYR A 168 24.97 -13.31 5.76
C TYR A 168 25.50 -12.31 4.73
N GLY A 169 25.26 -11.02 4.93
CA GLY A 169 25.70 -9.93 4.06
C GLY A 169 27.06 -9.38 4.46
N PHE A 170 27.80 -8.83 3.51
CA PHE A 170 29.05 -8.13 3.76
C PHE A 170 29.17 -6.84 2.95
N ILE A 171 29.82 -5.84 3.53
CA ILE A 171 30.28 -4.61 2.88
C ILE A 171 31.80 -4.50 3.10
N VAL A 172 32.51 -4.18 2.02
CA VAL A 172 33.95 -3.91 2.02
C VAL A 172 34.18 -2.56 1.37
N THR A 173 34.91 -1.70 2.06
CA THR A 173 35.35 -0.41 1.53
C THR A 173 36.86 -0.31 1.67
N PHE A 174 37.56 -0.02 0.58
CA PHE A 174 39.01 0.12 0.60
C PHE A 174 39.51 1.17 -0.38
N ASP A 175 40.68 1.72 -0.08
CA ASP A 175 41.35 2.70 -0.94
C ASP A 175 41.65 2.11 -2.31
N GLY A 176 41.24 2.83 -3.36
CA GLY A 176 41.40 2.40 -4.74
C GLY A 176 42.87 2.27 -5.16
N GLU A 177 43.81 2.88 -4.45
CA GLU A 177 45.26 2.72 -4.67
C GLU A 177 45.81 1.38 -4.14
N GLN A 178 45.12 0.71 -3.22
CA GLN A 178 45.56 -0.58 -2.65
C GLN A 178 45.38 -1.75 -3.63
N LEU A 179 44.52 -1.57 -4.64
CA LEU A 179 44.35 -2.51 -5.74
C LEU A 179 44.95 -1.97 -7.03
N ASN A 180 45.58 -2.85 -7.79
CA ASN A 180 45.96 -2.49 -9.15
C ASN A 180 44.70 -2.51 -10.02
N LYS A 181 44.05 -1.35 -10.16
CA LYS A 181 42.79 -1.16 -10.91
C LYS A 181 42.80 -1.68 -12.35
N ARG A 182 43.98 -1.97 -12.93
CA ARG A 182 44.14 -2.56 -14.28
C ARG A 182 44.17 -4.09 -14.30
N LYS A 183 44.23 -4.76 -13.16
CA LYS A 183 44.26 -6.23 -13.03
C LYS A 183 42.97 -6.71 -12.32
N SER A 184 42.55 -7.94 -12.61
CA SER A 184 41.46 -8.59 -11.87
C SER A 184 41.91 -8.93 -10.45
N PHE A 185 41.02 -8.79 -9.47
CA PHE A 185 41.20 -9.27 -8.10
C PHE A 185 40.13 -10.32 -7.80
N SER A 186 40.26 -11.09 -6.72
CA SER A 186 39.19 -11.98 -6.28
C SER A 186 38.72 -11.66 -4.88
N VAL A 187 37.41 -11.79 -4.64
CA VAL A 187 36.85 -11.83 -3.29
C VAL A 187 36.85 -13.28 -2.82
N VAL A 188 37.53 -13.59 -1.73
CA VAL A 188 37.67 -14.94 -1.19
C VAL A 188 36.81 -15.08 0.05
N LEU A 189 35.83 -15.98 -0.04
CA LEU A 189 34.94 -16.38 1.03
C LEU A 189 35.49 -17.64 1.69
N THR A 190 35.77 -17.60 2.99
CA THR A 190 36.41 -18.71 3.73
C THR A 190 35.54 -19.14 4.90
N SER A 191 35.16 -20.42 4.94
CA SER A 191 34.46 -21.01 6.09
C SER A 191 35.41 -21.33 7.25
N GLU A 192 34.85 -21.63 8.43
CA GLU A 192 35.59 -22.09 9.61
C GLU A 192 36.40 -23.38 9.41
N ASN A 193 36.06 -24.20 8.39
CA ASN A 193 36.76 -25.44 8.04
C ASN A 193 37.76 -25.27 6.88
N ASP A 194 38.25 -24.05 6.63
CA ASP A 194 39.18 -23.69 5.55
C ASP A 194 38.69 -23.98 4.12
N GLN A 195 37.38 -24.19 3.92
CA GLN A 195 36.83 -24.20 2.57
C GLN A 195 36.72 -22.78 2.02
N THR A 196 37.28 -22.56 0.82
CA THR A 196 37.32 -21.25 0.18
C THR A 196 36.55 -21.23 -1.14
N VAL A 197 35.83 -20.14 -1.42
CA VAL A 197 35.35 -19.78 -2.75
C VAL A 197 35.93 -18.44 -3.16
N SER A 198 36.57 -18.40 -4.34
CA SER A 198 37.17 -17.21 -4.91
C SER A 198 36.26 -16.69 -6.03
N LEU A 199 35.76 -15.47 -5.88
CA LEU A 199 34.89 -14.77 -6.83
C LEU A 199 35.73 -13.78 -7.63
N PRO A 200 36.08 -14.09 -8.90
CA PRO A 200 36.94 -13.22 -9.70
C PRO A 200 36.21 -11.96 -10.12
N MET A 201 36.74 -10.82 -9.70
CA MET A 201 36.22 -9.47 -9.94
C MET A 201 37.09 -8.70 -10.91
N ARG A 202 36.43 -7.84 -11.69
CA ARG A 202 37.10 -6.87 -12.55
C ARG A 202 36.39 -5.54 -12.35
N ILE A 203 37.13 -4.57 -11.82
CA ILE A 203 36.66 -3.18 -11.73
C ILE A 203 36.37 -2.71 -13.16
N ARG A 204 35.09 -2.46 -13.44
CA ARG A 204 34.68 -1.67 -14.61
C ARG A 204 34.43 -0.27 -14.05
N GLN A 205 35.19 0.73 -14.51
CA GLN A 205 34.83 2.12 -14.26
C GLN A 205 33.42 2.33 -14.81
N HIS A 206 32.48 2.63 -13.93
CA HIS A 206 31.11 2.86 -14.33
C HIS A 206 30.45 3.88 -13.41
N ALA A 207 30.63 5.14 -13.76
CA ALA A 207 29.79 6.24 -13.32
C ALA A 207 28.85 6.53 -14.49
N LYS A 208 27.62 5.98 -14.50
CA LYS A 208 26.66 6.31 -15.57
C LYS A 208 25.82 7.49 -15.12
N LYS A 209 26.05 8.63 -15.77
CA LYS A 209 25.15 9.79 -15.82
C LYS A 209 23.80 9.31 -16.37
N GLN A 210 22.71 9.53 -15.63
CA GLN A 210 21.37 9.14 -16.04
C GLN A 210 20.50 10.37 -16.23
N PHE A 211 19.65 10.32 -17.24
CA PHE A 211 18.67 11.37 -17.53
C PHE A 211 17.40 10.69 -18.01
N HIS A 212 16.25 11.20 -17.60
CA HIS A 212 14.96 10.75 -18.07
C HIS A 212 14.05 11.94 -18.32
N ILE A 213 13.16 11.80 -19.29
CA ILE A 213 12.17 12.81 -19.64
C ILE A 213 10.81 12.25 -19.25
N ASP A 214 10.22 12.82 -18.21
CA ASP A 214 8.90 12.42 -17.72
C ASP A 214 7.82 12.90 -18.69
N GLN A 215 7.90 14.16 -19.13
CA GLN A 215 6.97 14.73 -20.11
C GLN A 215 7.69 15.66 -21.08
N LEU A 216 7.28 15.62 -22.34
CA LEU A 216 7.73 16.53 -23.39
C LEU A 216 6.54 16.93 -24.26
N HIS A 217 6.22 18.22 -24.26
CA HIS A 217 5.21 18.84 -25.09
C HIS A 217 5.86 19.76 -26.12
N TYR A 218 5.49 19.57 -27.39
CA TYR A 218 5.92 20.38 -28.52
C TYR A 218 4.68 20.85 -29.27
N ALA A 219 4.47 22.15 -29.39
CA ALA A 219 3.34 22.73 -30.11
C ALA A 219 3.84 23.72 -31.17
N SER A 220 3.68 23.38 -32.45
CA SER A 220 4.07 24.24 -33.58
C SER A 220 3.10 25.41 -33.74
N GLY A 221 3.61 26.65 -33.71
CA GLY A 221 2.89 27.87 -34.08
C GLY A 221 3.28 28.35 -35.50
N GLU A 222 2.81 29.54 -35.88
CA GLU A 222 3.08 30.11 -37.22
C GLU A 222 4.59 30.39 -37.43
N ASP A 223 5.28 30.95 -36.43
CA ASP A 223 6.69 31.33 -36.51
C ASP A 223 7.61 30.56 -35.52
N THR A 224 7.09 30.19 -34.35
CA THR A 224 7.82 29.48 -33.29
C THR A 224 7.02 28.30 -32.76
N ALA A 225 7.70 27.33 -32.14
CA ALA A 225 7.12 26.24 -31.40
C ALA A 225 7.30 26.44 -29.89
N LEU A 226 6.25 26.18 -29.11
CA LEU A 226 6.34 26.10 -27.65
C LEU A 226 6.86 24.71 -27.26
N VAL A 227 7.94 24.68 -26.48
CA VAL A 227 8.50 23.45 -25.89
C VAL A 227 8.35 23.51 -24.38
N GLN A 228 7.69 22.49 -23.82
CA GLN A 228 7.66 22.23 -22.38
C GLN A 228 8.24 20.85 -22.12
N LEU A 229 9.26 20.76 -21.27
CA LEU A 229 10.00 19.54 -20.99
C LEU A 229 10.16 19.39 -19.48
N SER A 230 9.80 18.23 -18.95
CA SER A 230 10.04 17.86 -17.55
C SER A 230 10.77 16.52 -17.48
N GLY A 231 11.60 16.32 -16.47
CA GLY A 231 12.37 15.09 -16.32
C GLY A 231 13.20 15.07 -15.05
N TRP A 232 14.10 14.09 -14.97
CA TRP A 232 15.06 13.95 -13.88
C TRP A 232 16.46 13.60 -14.38
N TYR A 233 17.47 13.91 -13.57
CA TYR A 233 18.86 13.54 -13.78
C TYR A 233 19.48 12.92 -12.54
N ILE A 234 20.51 12.10 -12.75
CA ILE A 234 21.41 11.59 -11.72
C ILE A 234 22.82 11.74 -12.26
N VAL A 235 23.60 12.60 -11.61
CA VAL A 235 25.01 12.83 -11.94
C VAL A 235 25.83 12.46 -10.72
N PRO A 236 26.88 11.62 -10.86
CA PRO A 236 27.74 11.21 -9.76
C PRO A 236 28.72 12.33 -9.38
N THR A 237 28.20 13.37 -8.75
CA THR A 237 28.92 14.54 -8.26
C THR A 237 28.23 15.08 -7.02
N ASP A 238 29.01 15.59 -6.07
CA ASP A 238 28.52 16.29 -4.88
C ASP A 238 28.30 17.79 -5.13
N LYS A 239 28.52 18.26 -6.38
CA LYS A 239 28.50 19.68 -6.75
C LYS A 239 27.18 20.08 -7.39
N ASP A 240 26.81 21.35 -7.25
CA ASP A 240 25.61 21.91 -7.88
C ASP A 240 25.65 21.77 -9.41
N VAL A 241 24.48 21.46 -9.97
CA VAL A 241 24.25 21.30 -11.40
C VAL A 241 23.39 22.47 -11.90
N GLU A 242 23.97 23.32 -12.74
CA GLU A 242 23.27 24.39 -13.45
C GLU A 242 22.73 23.84 -14.78
N MET A 243 21.53 24.23 -15.18
CA MET A 243 20.90 23.75 -16.42
C MET A 243 20.71 24.89 -17.41
N VAL A 244 21.08 24.65 -18.67
CA VAL A 244 21.00 25.63 -19.75
C VAL A 244 20.45 24.97 -21.01
N LEU A 245 19.50 25.62 -21.68
CA LEU A 245 18.95 25.14 -22.95
C LEU A 245 19.63 25.83 -24.13
N GLN A 246 20.07 25.06 -25.11
CA GLN A 246 20.80 25.56 -26.29
C GLN A 246 20.24 24.95 -27.59
N THR A 247 20.46 25.63 -28.71
CA THR A 247 20.31 25.02 -30.04
C THR A 247 21.39 23.97 -30.28
N GLN A 248 21.21 23.10 -31.26
CA GLN A 248 22.26 22.15 -31.67
C GLN A 248 23.54 22.85 -32.19
N SER A 249 23.47 24.13 -32.56
CA SER A 249 24.62 24.96 -32.93
C SER A 249 25.31 25.62 -31.72
N GLY A 250 24.86 25.36 -30.49
CA GLY A 250 25.43 25.87 -29.25
C GLY A 250 24.98 27.29 -28.88
N VAL A 251 23.91 27.80 -29.50
CA VAL A 251 23.34 29.11 -29.15
C VAL A 251 22.41 28.95 -27.97
N GLU A 252 22.71 29.61 -26.87
CA GLU A 252 21.88 29.60 -25.67
C GLU A 252 20.54 30.30 -25.90
N LEU A 253 19.45 29.66 -25.47
CA LEU A 253 18.09 30.14 -25.66
C LEU A 253 17.52 30.65 -24.34
N PRO A 254 16.73 31.74 -24.35
CA PRO A 254 16.00 32.17 -23.17
C PRO A 254 14.93 31.12 -22.82
N ALA A 255 15.17 30.34 -21.77
CA ALA A 255 14.26 29.33 -21.27
C ALA A 255 13.99 29.55 -19.78
N ASN A 256 12.74 29.33 -19.36
CA ASN A 256 12.43 29.27 -17.94
C ASN A 256 12.72 27.84 -17.47
N ILE A 257 13.78 27.66 -16.68
CA ILE A 257 14.22 26.38 -16.15
C ILE A 257 14.03 26.39 -14.64
N THR A 258 13.19 25.52 -14.13
CA THR A 258 12.92 25.34 -12.70
C THR A 258 13.45 23.98 -12.27
N ALA A 259 14.27 23.96 -11.21
CA ALA A 259 14.65 22.71 -10.57
C ALA A 259 13.47 22.17 -9.75
N VAL A 260 13.21 20.87 -9.83
CA VAL A 260 12.08 20.20 -9.15
C VAL A 260 12.65 19.12 -8.23
N GLU A 261 12.12 19.01 -7.02
CA GLU A 261 12.58 17.99 -6.08
C GLU A 261 11.97 16.62 -6.39
N ARG A 262 12.79 15.57 -6.27
CA ARG A 262 12.44 14.19 -6.62
C ARG A 262 12.82 13.21 -5.51
N GLY A 263 12.12 13.35 -4.37
CA GLY A 263 12.33 12.48 -3.20
C GLY A 263 12.04 11.00 -3.46
N ASP A 264 11.24 10.70 -4.48
CA ASP A 264 10.97 9.35 -4.98
C ASP A 264 12.24 8.64 -5.49
N LEU A 265 13.21 9.37 -6.06
CA LEU A 265 14.48 8.77 -6.52
C LEU A 265 15.31 8.23 -5.34
N HIS A 266 15.22 8.86 -4.17
CA HIS A 266 15.82 8.37 -2.94
C HIS A 266 15.03 7.20 -2.35
N GLN A 267 13.70 7.27 -2.35
CA GLN A 267 12.83 6.18 -1.87
C GLN A 267 13.03 4.88 -2.67
N GLN A 268 13.34 5.00 -3.97
CA GLN A 268 13.61 3.87 -4.86
C GLN A 268 15.09 3.41 -4.86
N ASN A 269 15.94 3.96 -3.98
CA ASN A 269 17.39 3.69 -3.92
C ASN A 269 18.12 3.94 -5.26
N MET A 270 17.65 4.89 -6.08
CA MET A 270 18.30 5.23 -7.35
C MET A 270 19.48 6.19 -7.18
N VAL A 271 19.60 6.83 -6.01
CA VAL A 271 20.53 7.93 -5.73
C VAL A 271 21.37 7.58 -4.51
N THR A 272 22.69 7.69 -4.63
CA THR A 272 23.63 7.53 -3.51
C THR A 272 23.89 8.88 -2.82
N PRO A 273 24.47 8.90 -1.60
CA PRO A 273 24.82 10.14 -0.91
C PRO A 273 25.83 11.05 -1.64
N PHE A 274 26.40 10.59 -2.76
CA PHE A 274 27.41 11.30 -3.54
C PHE A 274 26.94 11.62 -4.97
N ASP A 275 25.66 11.38 -5.27
CA ASP A 275 25.02 11.77 -6.52
C ASP A 275 24.27 13.10 -6.34
N ASN A 276 24.42 14.01 -7.30
CA ASN A 276 23.52 15.13 -7.48
C ASN A 276 22.40 14.66 -8.40
N ALA A 277 21.22 14.47 -7.80
CA ALA A 277 20.02 14.06 -8.47
C ALA A 277 18.91 15.09 -8.25
N GLY A 278 18.18 15.39 -9.32
CA GLY A 278 17.12 16.37 -9.28
C GLY A 278 16.19 16.26 -10.47
N GLY A 279 15.00 16.80 -10.32
CA GLY A 279 14.05 17.04 -11.40
C GLY A 279 14.32 18.38 -12.09
N PHE A 280 13.80 18.50 -13.30
CA PHE A 280 13.82 19.76 -14.05
C PHE A 280 12.52 19.97 -14.79
N ASP A 281 12.10 21.22 -14.87
CA ASP A 281 10.99 21.73 -15.68
C ASP A 281 11.51 22.87 -16.56
N VAL A 282 11.34 22.75 -17.87
CA VAL A 282 11.86 23.67 -18.89
C VAL A 282 10.71 24.14 -19.75
N ARG A 283 10.56 25.45 -19.92
CA ARG A 283 9.60 26.06 -20.84
C ARG A 283 10.25 27.13 -21.70
N CYS A 284 10.12 27.03 -23.02
CA CYS A 284 10.68 28.01 -23.96
C CYS A 284 9.93 28.02 -25.30
N ASP A 285 10.02 29.16 -26.01
CA ASP A 285 9.60 29.29 -27.40
C ASP A 285 10.84 29.20 -28.30
N VAL A 286 10.81 28.31 -29.29
CA VAL A 286 11.95 28.06 -30.19
C VAL A 286 11.54 28.17 -31.65
N PRO A 287 12.44 28.50 -32.58
CA PRO A 287 12.14 28.45 -34.01
C PRO A 287 11.60 27.06 -34.40
N ASN A 288 10.60 27.03 -35.27
CA ASN A 288 10.06 25.77 -35.78
C ASN A 288 11.18 24.90 -36.38
N ASP A 289 11.12 23.60 -36.11
CA ASP A 289 12.03 22.59 -36.66
C ASP A 289 13.48 22.62 -36.16
N GLU A 290 13.79 23.42 -35.14
CA GLU A 290 15.11 23.46 -34.50
C GLU A 290 15.29 22.29 -33.51
N SER A 291 16.44 21.62 -33.52
CA SER A 291 16.81 20.63 -32.49
C SER A 291 17.52 21.30 -31.33
N LEU A 292 17.24 20.82 -30.11
CA LEU A 292 17.70 21.45 -28.88
C LEU A 292 18.64 20.52 -28.11
N VAL A 293 19.40 21.10 -27.19
CA VAL A 293 20.24 20.39 -26.23
C VAL A 293 20.05 21.02 -24.86
N LEU A 294 19.62 20.21 -23.87
CA LEU A 294 19.64 20.62 -22.47
C LEU A 294 21.01 20.26 -21.88
N VAL A 295 21.75 21.28 -21.47
CA VAL A 295 23.11 21.17 -20.96
C VAL A 295 23.10 21.30 -19.44
N PHE A 296 23.66 20.31 -18.75
CA PHE A 296 23.88 20.28 -17.31
C PHE A 296 25.35 20.65 -17.06
N LYS A 297 25.60 21.80 -16.46
CA LYS A 297 26.93 22.34 -16.15
C LYS A 297 27.23 22.13 -14.67
N THR A 298 28.41 21.60 -14.40
CA THR A 298 29.03 21.62 -13.07
C THR A 298 30.29 22.50 -13.12
N SER A 299 30.92 22.74 -11.98
CA SER A 299 32.20 23.48 -11.95
C SER A 299 33.37 22.79 -12.68
N GLU A 300 33.24 21.52 -13.06
CA GLU A 300 34.32 20.72 -13.66
C GLU A 300 33.97 20.09 -15.02
N GLU A 301 32.71 19.70 -15.23
CA GLU A 301 32.25 19.04 -16.45
C GLU A 301 30.89 19.58 -16.93
N GLN A 302 30.58 19.36 -18.21
CA GLN A 302 29.27 19.59 -18.79
C GLN A 302 28.69 18.31 -19.39
N PHE A 303 27.37 18.13 -19.28
CA PHE A 303 26.63 16.98 -19.80
C PHE A 303 25.49 17.45 -20.68
N GLU A 304 25.16 16.69 -21.71
CA GLU A 304 24.20 17.12 -22.73
C GLU A 304 23.10 16.07 -22.89
N LEU A 305 21.85 16.52 -22.85
CA LEU A 305 20.66 15.75 -23.21
C LEU A 305 20.16 16.26 -24.57
N PRO A 306 20.45 15.56 -25.68
CA PRO A 306 20.03 15.98 -27.01
C PRO A 306 18.54 15.73 -27.21
N LEU A 307 17.84 16.75 -27.69
CA LEU A 307 16.42 16.74 -28.01
C LEU A 307 16.27 16.92 -29.52
N SER A 308 16.25 15.81 -30.26
CA SER A 308 16.08 15.88 -31.71
C SER A 308 14.67 16.32 -32.10
N ILE A 309 14.54 17.02 -33.23
CA ILE A 309 13.23 17.43 -33.72
C ILE A 309 12.28 16.25 -33.95
N ASP A 310 12.79 15.11 -34.42
CA ASP A 310 12.02 13.89 -34.57
C ASP A 310 11.59 13.31 -33.23
N MET A 311 12.42 13.40 -32.18
CA MET A 311 12.06 13.02 -30.81
C MET A 311 10.95 13.93 -30.27
N MET A 312 11.08 15.25 -30.43
CA MET A 312 10.08 16.23 -29.98
C MET A 312 8.73 16.07 -30.73
N LYS A 313 8.77 15.81 -32.04
CA LYS A 313 7.57 15.53 -32.84
C LYS A 313 6.98 14.14 -32.59
N SER A 314 7.81 13.12 -32.39
CA SER A 314 7.38 11.73 -32.14
C SER A 314 6.88 11.49 -30.72
N PHE A 315 7.34 12.24 -29.71
CA PHE A 315 6.73 12.20 -28.37
C PHE A 315 5.26 12.65 -28.41
N ASN A 316 4.93 13.57 -29.33
CA ASN A 316 3.55 13.98 -29.59
C ASN A 316 2.78 12.92 -30.41
N GLN A 317 3.40 12.28 -31.41
CA GLN A 317 2.74 11.25 -32.24
C GLN A 317 2.57 9.88 -31.55
N THR A 318 3.52 9.46 -30.71
CA THR A 318 3.47 8.17 -30.00
C THR A 318 2.50 8.24 -28.82
N ASN A 319 2.41 9.37 -28.13
CA ASN A 319 1.36 9.60 -27.13
C ASN A 319 0.00 9.85 -27.78
N VAL A 320 -0.12 10.57 -28.90
CA VAL A 320 -1.43 10.72 -29.56
C VAL A 320 -1.90 9.40 -30.15
N MET A 321 -1.07 8.61 -30.84
CA MET A 321 -1.53 7.35 -31.44
C MET A 321 -1.81 6.27 -30.37
N THR A 322 -1.09 6.26 -29.25
CA THR A 322 -1.35 5.35 -28.11
C THR A 322 -2.51 5.83 -27.25
N ARG A 323 -2.68 7.15 -27.05
CA ARG A 323 -3.88 7.74 -26.44
C ARG A 323 -5.10 7.63 -27.33
N VAL A 324 -4.95 7.68 -28.65
CA VAL A 324 -6.05 7.49 -29.62
C VAL A 324 -6.38 6.00 -29.71
N LYS A 325 -5.42 5.09 -29.74
CA LYS A 325 -5.71 3.64 -29.64
C LYS A 325 -6.29 3.25 -28.28
N ARG A 326 -5.82 3.83 -27.17
CA ARG A 326 -6.39 3.66 -25.82
C ARG A 326 -7.75 4.33 -25.71
N ALA A 327 -7.94 5.55 -26.21
CA ALA A 327 -9.21 6.25 -26.28
C ALA A 327 -10.21 5.42 -27.11
N VAL A 328 -9.85 5.00 -28.31
CA VAL A 328 -10.69 4.17 -29.19
C VAL A 328 -11.00 2.80 -28.58
N LYS A 329 -10.08 2.14 -27.84
CA LYS A 329 -10.36 0.90 -27.08
C LYS A 329 -11.17 1.15 -25.80
N SER A 330 -10.98 2.29 -25.15
CA SER A 330 -11.67 2.70 -23.93
C SER A 330 -13.04 3.29 -24.20
N VAL A 331 -13.32 3.74 -25.43
CA VAL A 331 -14.62 4.23 -25.90
C VAL A 331 -15.41 3.01 -26.37
N ASN A 332 -15.89 2.24 -25.39
CA ASN A 332 -16.91 1.23 -25.59
C ASN A 332 -18.17 1.68 -24.84
N LYS A 333 -19.33 1.08 -25.17
CA LYS A 333 -20.61 1.44 -24.53
C LYS A 333 -20.54 1.47 -23.01
N THR A 334 -19.81 0.52 -22.40
CA THR A 334 -19.66 0.36 -20.96
C THR A 334 -18.87 1.49 -20.31
N ASN A 335 -17.76 1.89 -20.91
CA ASN A 335 -16.90 2.96 -20.40
C ASN A 335 -17.45 4.35 -20.69
N ILE A 336 -18.17 4.53 -21.80
CA ILE A 336 -18.94 5.75 -22.06
C ILE A 336 -20.05 5.87 -21.03
N LYS A 337 -20.79 4.79 -20.75
CA LYS A 337 -21.78 4.76 -19.68
C LYS A 337 -21.13 5.07 -18.33
N ARG A 338 -20.04 4.39 -17.96
CA ARG A 338 -19.27 4.69 -16.73
C ARG A 338 -18.79 6.13 -16.65
N ALA A 339 -18.33 6.74 -17.75
CA ALA A 339 -17.89 8.13 -17.77
C ALA A 339 -19.06 9.12 -17.68
N ILE A 340 -20.22 8.78 -18.26
CA ILE A 340 -21.47 9.53 -18.12
C ILE A 340 -21.99 9.42 -16.68
N ASP A 341 -22.03 8.21 -16.12
CA ASP A 341 -22.39 7.96 -14.72
C ASP A 341 -21.42 8.70 -13.79
N TYR A 342 -20.10 8.64 -14.05
CA TYR A 342 -19.09 9.38 -13.30
C TYR A 342 -19.25 10.91 -13.45
N TYR A 343 -19.61 11.39 -14.64
CA TYR A 343 -19.96 12.79 -14.90
C TYR A 343 -21.16 13.26 -14.09
N HIS A 344 -22.22 12.47 -14.04
CA HIS A 344 -23.42 12.81 -13.30
C HIS A 344 -23.17 12.79 -11.78
N ILE A 345 -22.34 11.87 -11.28
CA ILE A 345 -21.99 11.75 -9.85
C ILE A 345 -20.97 12.80 -9.39
N TYR A 346 -19.93 13.05 -10.17
CA TYR A 346 -18.75 13.83 -9.74
C TYR A 346 -18.63 15.20 -10.43
N GLY A 347 -19.44 15.48 -11.45
CA GLY A 347 -19.43 16.73 -12.20
C GLY A 347 -18.36 16.75 -13.31
N LEU A 348 -18.44 17.79 -14.16
CA LEU A 348 -17.60 17.93 -15.36
C LEU A 348 -16.10 17.93 -15.04
N GLN A 349 -15.72 18.74 -14.05
CA GLN A 349 -14.33 19.02 -13.75
C GLN A 349 -13.61 17.77 -13.24
N THR A 350 -14.17 17.06 -12.26
CA THR A 350 -13.63 15.82 -11.69
C THR A 350 -13.60 14.68 -12.71
N THR A 351 -14.61 14.61 -13.58
CA THR A 351 -14.67 13.59 -14.62
C THR A 351 -13.63 13.81 -15.70
N LEU A 352 -13.45 15.06 -16.14
CA LEU A 352 -12.38 15.42 -17.05
C LEU A 352 -11.01 15.12 -16.45
N THR A 353 -10.80 15.39 -15.15
CA THR A 353 -9.57 15.04 -14.44
C THR A 353 -9.32 13.53 -14.43
N LYS A 354 -10.33 12.71 -14.11
CA LYS A 354 -10.17 11.24 -14.08
C LYS A 354 -9.98 10.62 -15.44
N VAL A 355 -10.70 11.11 -16.46
CA VAL A 355 -10.48 10.69 -17.86
C VAL A 355 -9.08 11.09 -18.32
N LYS A 356 -8.63 12.30 -17.98
CA LYS A 356 -7.28 12.77 -18.28
C LYS A 356 -6.22 11.91 -17.57
N GLN A 357 -6.42 11.57 -16.30
CA GLN A 357 -5.53 10.67 -15.53
C GLN A 357 -5.49 9.26 -16.11
N ALA A 358 -6.63 8.66 -16.46
CA ALA A 358 -6.71 7.34 -17.08
C ALA A 358 -6.04 7.29 -18.47
N LEU A 359 -6.12 8.39 -19.23
CA LEU A 359 -5.44 8.56 -20.52
C LEU A 359 -3.93 8.86 -20.37
N LEU A 360 -3.51 9.46 -19.26
CA LEU A 360 -2.13 9.81 -18.93
C LEU A 360 -1.34 8.61 -18.38
N HIS A 361 -1.87 7.94 -17.36
CA HIS A 361 -1.14 6.94 -16.55
C HIS A 361 -1.50 5.49 -16.93
N GLY A 362 -2.54 5.29 -17.74
CA GLY A 362 -3.13 3.97 -17.95
C GLY A 362 -3.91 3.50 -16.73
N THR A 363 -4.91 2.64 -16.93
CA THR A 363 -5.51 1.92 -15.81
C THR A 363 -4.56 0.80 -15.43
N HIS A 364 -3.91 0.88 -14.27
CA HIS A 364 -3.37 -0.31 -13.61
C HIS A 364 -4.56 -1.19 -13.23
N THR A 365 -5.09 -1.95 -14.17
CA THR A 365 -6.00 -3.05 -13.84
C THR A 365 -5.11 -4.16 -13.31
N HIS A 366 -4.84 -4.13 -12.00
CA HIS A 366 -4.65 -5.38 -11.28
C HIS A 366 -5.83 -6.27 -11.68
N ASN A 367 -5.54 -7.45 -12.19
CA ASN A 367 -6.59 -8.38 -12.60
C ASN A 367 -7.24 -8.91 -11.32
N TYR A 368 -8.17 -8.14 -10.76
CA TYR A 368 -8.86 -8.47 -9.52
C TYR A 368 -9.47 -9.87 -9.58
N ALA A 369 -10.04 -10.26 -10.73
CA ALA A 369 -10.54 -11.61 -10.92
C ALA A 369 -9.43 -12.66 -10.74
N ALA A 370 -8.24 -12.46 -11.31
CA ALA A 370 -7.12 -13.40 -11.12
C ALA A 370 -6.60 -13.43 -9.67
N TRP A 371 -6.57 -12.28 -8.98
CA TRP A 371 -6.25 -12.25 -7.55
C TRP A 371 -7.29 -13.00 -6.74
N TYR A 372 -8.58 -12.71 -6.98
CA TYR A 372 -9.71 -13.33 -6.29
C TYR A 372 -9.69 -14.85 -6.47
N ASP A 373 -9.48 -15.33 -7.70
CA ASP A 373 -9.33 -16.76 -8.02
C ASP A 373 -8.14 -17.40 -7.29
N SER A 374 -7.05 -16.65 -7.08
CA SER A 374 -5.85 -17.16 -6.41
C SER A 374 -5.99 -17.31 -4.89
N VAL A 375 -6.90 -16.55 -4.27
CA VAL A 375 -7.14 -16.57 -2.82
C VAL A 375 -8.34 -17.44 -2.42
N GLN A 376 -9.08 -18.00 -3.40
CA GLN A 376 -10.21 -18.88 -3.10
C GLN A 376 -9.77 -20.21 -2.49
N PRO A 377 -10.57 -20.77 -1.55
CA PRO A 377 -10.33 -22.10 -1.03
C PRO A 377 -10.36 -23.16 -2.15
N THR A 378 -9.39 -24.07 -2.11
CA THR A 378 -9.37 -25.25 -2.98
C THR A 378 -10.53 -26.19 -2.66
N PRO A 379 -10.95 -27.07 -3.60
CA PRO A 379 -11.97 -28.08 -3.33
C PRO A 379 -11.64 -28.99 -2.14
N GLN A 380 -10.36 -29.27 -1.89
CA GLN A 380 -9.92 -30.03 -0.73
C GLN A 380 -10.18 -29.25 0.57
N GLN A 381 -9.81 -27.96 0.63
CA GLN A 381 -10.07 -27.12 1.80
C GLN A 381 -11.57 -26.99 2.09
N LEU A 382 -12.41 -26.83 1.06
CA LEU A 382 -13.87 -26.80 1.24
C LEU A 382 -14.41 -28.13 1.79
N GLN A 383 -13.85 -29.26 1.39
CA GLN A 383 -14.21 -30.57 1.94
C GLN A 383 -13.77 -30.70 3.40
N GLU A 384 -12.55 -30.27 3.73
CA GLU A 384 -12.04 -30.23 5.11
C GLU A 384 -12.92 -29.35 6.01
N GLN A 385 -13.38 -28.20 5.51
CA GLN A 385 -14.33 -27.33 6.22
C GLN A 385 -15.67 -28.04 6.51
N ARG A 386 -16.21 -28.82 5.57
CA ARG A 386 -17.45 -29.60 5.77
C ARG A 386 -17.31 -30.70 6.82
N GLU A 387 -16.11 -31.26 6.96
CA GLU A 387 -15.80 -32.32 7.93
C GLU A 387 -15.41 -31.77 9.31
N THR A 388 -15.11 -30.48 9.40
CA THR A 388 -14.70 -29.82 10.64
C THR A 388 -15.88 -29.71 11.62
N VAL A 389 -15.62 -30.08 12.86
CA VAL A 389 -16.54 -29.88 13.98
C VAL A 389 -15.88 -28.90 14.96
N PHE A 390 -16.50 -27.74 15.15
CA PHE A 390 -16.04 -26.74 16.11
C PHE A 390 -16.48 -27.07 17.54
N ASP A 391 -15.76 -26.53 18.53
CA ASP A 391 -16.15 -26.64 19.94
C ASP A 391 -17.46 -25.90 20.22
N TYR A 392 -17.60 -24.69 19.63
CA TYR A 392 -18.84 -23.94 19.63
C TYR A 392 -19.47 -23.95 18.23
N MET A 393 -20.69 -24.48 18.12
CA MET A 393 -21.41 -24.66 16.84
C MET A 393 -22.74 -23.86 16.86
N PRO A 394 -22.70 -22.52 16.87
CA PRO A 394 -23.92 -21.71 16.89
C PRO A 394 -24.74 -21.89 15.63
N LYS A 395 -26.07 -21.90 15.76
CA LYS A 395 -26.95 -21.88 14.59
C LYS A 395 -26.99 -20.46 14.01
N ILE A 396 -26.75 -20.31 12.71
CA ILE A 396 -26.86 -19.01 12.02
C ILE A 396 -28.19 -18.94 11.26
N SER A 397 -29.05 -17.97 11.57
CA SER A 397 -30.22 -17.64 10.78
C SER A 397 -29.86 -16.61 9.71
N VAL A 398 -29.85 -17.02 8.45
CA VAL A 398 -29.68 -16.13 7.30
C VAL A 398 -31.04 -15.53 6.97
N VAL A 399 -31.20 -14.21 7.16
CA VAL A 399 -32.49 -13.53 6.99
C VAL A 399 -32.55 -12.81 5.64
N VAL A 400 -33.56 -13.13 4.83
CA VAL A 400 -33.68 -12.65 3.45
C VAL A 400 -35.10 -12.15 3.16
N PRO A 401 -35.35 -10.83 3.17
CA PRO A 401 -36.62 -10.28 2.69
C PRO A 401 -36.69 -10.38 1.16
N THR A 402 -37.80 -10.85 0.59
CA THR A 402 -38.00 -10.91 -0.87
C THR A 402 -39.13 -10.00 -1.32
N TYR A 403 -38.94 -9.36 -2.48
CA TYR A 403 -39.97 -8.56 -3.14
C TYR A 403 -39.78 -8.56 -4.66
N ARG A 404 -40.63 -9.30 -5.36
CA ARG A 404 -40.62 -9.50 -6.81
C ARG A 404 -39.24 -9.89 -7.34
N THR A 405 -38.56 -10.76 -6.60
CA THR A 405 -37.21 -11.20 -6.90
C THR A 405 -37.21 -12.02 -8.20
N PRO A 406 -36.36 -11.68 -9.19
CA PRO A 406 -36.23 -12.49 -10.41
C PRO A 406 -35.86 -13.94 -10.10
N GLU A 407 -36.47 -14.89 -10.80
CA GLU A 407 -36.29 -16.33 -10.56
C GLU A 407 -34.81 -16.74 -10.54
N ASN A 408 -34.00 -16.27 -11.50
CA ASN A 408 -32.59 -16.62 -11.56
C ASN A 408 -31.81 -16.13 -10.33
N TYR A 409 -32.08 -14.92 -9.86
CA TYR A 409 -31.43 -14.37 -8.66
C TYR A 409 -31.87 -15.12 -7.40
N LEU A 410 -33.17 -15.41 -7.28
CA LEU A 410 -33.72 -16.16 -6.14
C LEU A 410 -33.12 -17.56 -6.02
N ARG A 411 -33.01 -18.29 -7.15
CA ARG A 411 -32.41 -19.62 -7.19
C ARG A 411 -30.93 -19.59 -6.83
N GLU A 412 -30.15 -18.71 -7.46
CA GLU A 412 -28.72 -18.58 -7.16
C GLU A 412 -28.47 -18.21 -5.68
N MET A 413 -29.29 -17.32 -5.12
CA MET A 413 -29.24 -16.93 -3.71
C MET A 413 -29.51 -18.12 -2.78
N ILE A 414 -30.59 -18.88 -3.00
CA ILE A 414 -30.90 -20.07 -2.18
C ILE A 414 -29.78 -21.12 -2.31
N GLU A 415 -29.30 -21.35 -3.53
CA GLU A 415 -28.25 -22.35 -3.82
C GLU A 415 -26.91 -21.99 -3.17
N CYS A 416 -26.53 -20.72 -3.10
CA CYS A 416 -25.28 -20.31 -2.44
C CYS A 416 -25.31 -20.55 -0.92
N VAL A 417 -26.48 -20.43 -0.29
CA VAL A 417 -26.69 -20.76 1.13
C VAL A 417 -26.68 -22.28 1.34
N LEU A 418 -27.35 -23.04 0.46
CA LEU A 418 -27.32 -24.51 0.47
C LEU A 418 -25.89 -25.07 0.38
N ASN A 419 -25.04 -24.40 -0.40
CA ASN A 419 -23.66 -24.80 -0.65
C ASN A 419 -22.66 -24.39 0.43
N GLN A 420 -23.07 -23.71 1.51
CA GLN A 420 -22.18 -23.35 2.62
C GLN A 420 -21.50 -24.59 3.23
N THR A 421 -20.22 -24.45 3.61
CA THR A 421 -19.43 -25.55 4.19
C THR A 421 -19.76 -25.77 5.67
N TYR A 422 -20.18 -24.72 6.38
CA TYR A 422 -20.80 -24.84 7.70
C TYR A 422 -22.23 -25.35 7.59
N ALA A 423 -22.62 -26.34 8.39
CA ALA A 423 -23.91 -27.04 8.23
C ALA A 423 -25.05 -26.54 9.14
N ASN A 424 -24.73 -25.92 10.28
CA ASN A 424 -25.73 -25.51 11.28
C ASN A 424 -26.28 -24.11 11.00
N TRP A 425 -27.11 -24.01 9.96
CA TRP A 425 -27.77 -22.77 9.59
C TRP A 425 -29.25 -23.01 9.28
N GLU A 426 -30.01 -21.94 9.20
CA GLU A 426 -31.33 -21.91 8.57
C GLU A 426 -31.45 -20.67 7.67
N LEU A 427 -32.26 -20.80 6.62
CA LEU A 427 -32.56 -19.71 5.69
C LEU A 427 -34.00 -19.25 5.97
N CYS A 428 -34.14 -18.02 6.45
CA CYS A 428 -35.40 -17.42 6.87
C CYS A 428 -35.85 -16.39 5.84
N ILE A 429 -36.87 -16.73 5.05
CA ILE A 429 -37.38 -15.90 3.95
C ILE A 429 -38.74 -15.31 4.30
N ALA A 430 -38.93 -14.01 4.09
CA ALA A 430 -40.25 -13.37 4.15
C ALA A 430 -40.57 -12.72 2.81
N ASP A 431 -41.61 -13.23 2.15
CA ASP A 431 -42.01 -12.74 0.84
C ASP A 431 -43.12 -11.70 0.94
N GLY A 432 -42.82 -10.48 0.47
CA GLY A 432 -43.78 -9.37 0.36
C GLY A 432 -44.26 -9.11 -1.07
N SER A 433 -44.01 -10.01 -2.02
CA SER A 433 -44.20 -9.77 -3.46
C SER A 433 -45.67 -9.57 -3.86
N ASN A 434 -46.58 -10.26 -3.16
CA ASN A 434 -48.02 -10.28 -3.41
C ASN A 434 -48.35 -10.40 -4.92
N ASP A 435 -47.66 -11.33 -5.59
CA ASP A 435 -47.72 -11.58 -7.03
C ASP A 435 -48.54 -12.85 -7.34
N ASP A 436 -48.43 -13.39 -8.57
CA ASP A 436 -49.10 -14.63 -9.00
C ASP A 436 -48.56 -15.92 -8.31
N GLY A 437 -47.80 -15.75 -7.23
CA GLY A 437 -47.20 -16.78 -6.40
C GLY A 437 -45.95 -17.40 -7.01
N GLU A 438 -45.28 -16.73 -7.94
CA GLU A 438 -44.09 -17.29 -8.63
C GLU A 438 -42.90 -17.42 -7.67
N VAL A 439 -42.60 -16.36 -6.91
CA VAL A 439 -41.53 -16.37 -5.89
C VAL A 439 -41.80 -17.45 -4.84
N VAL A 440 -43.02 -17.52 -4.32
CA VAL A 440 -43.43 -18.50 -3.30
C VAL A 440 -43.32 -19.94 -3.82
N LYS A 441 -43.70 -20.22 -5.07
CA LYS A 441 -43.55 -21.56 -5.67
C LYS A 441 -42.10 -22.02 -5.69
N ILE A 442 -41.17 -21.12 -6.04
CA ILE A 442 -39.74 -21.42 -6.06
C ILE A 442 -39.23 -21.69 -4.63
N ILE A 443 -39.59 -20.82 -3.67
CA ILE A 443 -39.19 -21.02 -2.26
C ILE A 443 -39.72 -22.36 -1.72
N ASP A 444 -40.99 -22.68 -1.99
CA ASP A 444 -41.64 -23.92 -1.56
C ASP A 444 -40.95 -25.17 -2.17
N GLU A 445 -40.51 -25.09 -3.43
CA GLU A 445 -39.74 -26.14 -4.10
C GLU A 445 -38.47 -26.50 -3.30
N TYR A 446 -37.70 -25.51 -2.84
CA TYR A 446 -36.50 -25.76 -2.03
C TYR A 446 -36.84 -26.16 -0.59
N ALA A 447 -37.84 -25.54 0.04
CA ALA A 447 -38.25 -25.84 1.41
C ALA A 447 -38.78 -27.28 1.59
N GLN A 448 -39.41 -27.84 0.55
CA GLN A 448 -39.81 -29.26 0.55
C GLN A 448 -38.60 -30.22 0.51
N ASN A 449 -37.45 -29.77 0.00
CA ASN A 449 -36.24 -30.58 -0.14
C ASN A 449 -35.24 -30.40 1.02
N ASP A 450 -35.24 -29.23 1.69
CA ASP A 450 -34.38 -28.95 2.83
C ASP A 450 -35.15 -28.22 3.95
N ALA A 451 -35.33 -28.91 5.08
CA ALA A 451 -36.09 -28.40 6.22
C ALA A 451 -35.42 -27.21 6.93
N ARG A 452 -34.18 -26.85 6.58
CA ARG A 452 -33.50 -25.64 7.08
C ARG A 452 -34.01 -24.37 6.39
N ILE A 453 -34.75 -24.49 5.29
CA ILE A 453 -35.36 -23.36 4.60
C ILE A 453 -36.77 -23.16 5.16
N VAL A 454 -36.96 -22.04 5.85
CA VAL A 454 -38.24 -21.65 6.47
C VAL A 454 -38.70 -20.33 5.88
N TYR A 455 -39.98 -20.24 5.54
CA TYR A 455 -40.50 -19.03 4.92
C TYR A 455 -41.88 -18.62 5.43
N THR A 456 -42.19 -17.35 5.26
CA THR A 456 -43.51 -16.77 5.49
C THR A 456 -43.91 -15.90 4.30
N VAL A 457 -45.20 -15.90 3.98
CA VAL A 457 -45.76 -15.07 2.91
C VAL A 457 -46.58 -13.97 3.57
N LEU A 458 -46.28 -12.72 3.24
CA LEU A 458 -46.92 -11.55 3.80
C LEU A 458 -48.17 -11.19 3.00
N ASP A 459 -49.24 -10.80 3.68
CA ASP A 459 -50.50 -10.38 3.04
C ASP A 459 -50.33 -9.10 2.19
N GLU A 460 -49.34 -8.27 2.54
CA GLU A 460 -48.96 -7.06 1.81
C GLU A 460 -47.45 -6.77 1.95
N ASN A 461 -46.92 -5.92 1.07
CA ASN A 461 -45.52 -5.48 1.18
C ASN A 461 -45.38 -4.47 2.34
N LEU A 462 -44.62 -4.84 3.38
CA LEU A 462 -44.41 -4.00 4.57
C LEU A 462 -43.18 -3.08 4.45
N GLY A 463 -42.60 -2.96 3.25
CA GLY A 463 -41.33 -2.27 3.03
C GLY A 463 -40.14 -3.11 3.48
N ILE A 464 -38.93 -2.61 3.24
CA ILE A 464 -37.70 -3.38 3.51
C ILE A 464 -37.57 -3.69 5.01
N SER A 465 -37.77 -2.72 5.90
CA SER A 465 -37.72 -2.97 7.35
C SER A 465 -38.77 -3.97 7.82
N GLY A 466 -40.02 -3.83 7.34
CA GLY A 466 -41.13 -4.70 7.75
C GLY A 466 -40.94 -6.14 7.28
N ASN A 467 -40.50 -6.33 6.03
CA ASN A 467 -40.22 -7.66 5.48
C ASN A 467 -39.03 -8.31 6.20
N THR A 468 -37.94 -7.57 6.48
CA THR A 468 -36.81 -8.11 7.25
C THR A 468 -37.22 -8.50 8.67
N ASN A 469 -38.08 -7.70 9.32
CA ASN A 469 -38.62 -8.04 10.64
C ASN A 469 -39.46 -9.32 10.63
N ALA A 470 -40.18 -9.60 9.54
CA ALA A 470 -40.88 -10.88 9.39
C ALA A 470 -39.90 -12.06 9.29
N CYS A 471 -38.75 -11.89 8.65
CA CYS A 471 -37.66 -12.89 8.68
C CYS A 471 -37.13 -13.10 10.10
N LEU A 472 -36.90 -12.00 10.86
CA LEU A 472 -36.43 -12.08 12.26
C LEU A 472 -37.41 -12.87 13.15
N ASN A 473 -38.72 -12.72 12.93
CA ASN A 473 -39.74 -13.40 13.73
C ASN A 473 -39.74 -14.93 13.56
N ILE A 474 -39.36 -15.44 12.39
CA ILE A 474 -39.29 -16.88 12.12
C ILE A 474 -37.89 -17.47 12.38
N ALA A 475 -36.88 -16.62 12.55
CA ALA A 475 -35.52 -17.04 12.87
C ALA A 475 -35.43 -17.64 14.29
N THR A 476 -34.63 -18.69 14.44
CA THR A 476 -34.36 -19.44 15.68
C THR A 476 -32.87 -19.58 16.04
N GLY A 477 -31.95 -19.21 15.15
CA GLY A 477 -30.51 -19.34 15.34
C GLY A 477 -29.90 -18.36 16.35
N ASP A 478 -28.78 -18.76 16.95
CA ASP A 478 -28.03 -17.99 17.96
C ASP A 478 -27.46 -16.68 17.40
N PHE A 479 -27.21 -16.64 16.09
CA PHE A 479 -26.78 -15.44 15.34
C PHE A 479 -27.70 -15.19 14.16
N ILE A 480 -27.89 -13.91 13.84
CA ILE A 480 -28.64 -13.41 12.70
C ILE A 480 -27.65 -12.86 11.67
N ALA A 481 -27.74 -13.32 10.43
CA ALA A 481 -26.92 -12.87 9.31
C ALA A 481 -27.81 -12.20 8.26
N LEU A 482 -27.53 -10.93 7.94
CA LEU A 482 -28.31 -10.15 6.97
C LEU A 482 -27.88 -10.51 5.55
N PHE A 483 -28.83 -10.86 4.68
CA PHE A 483 -28.51 -11.24 3.31
C PHE A 483 -29.59 -10.76 2.32
N ASP A 484 -29.14 -10.19 1.19
CA ASP A 484 -30.03 -9.67 0.17
C ASP A 484 -30.44 -10.76 -0.83
N HIS A 485 -31.69 -10.67 -1.30
CA HIS A 485 -32.32 -11.72 -2.11
C HIS A 485 -31.73 -11.90 -3.52
N ASP A 486 -30.83 -11.01 -3.93
CA ASP A 486 -30.20 -10.96 -5.25
C ASP A 486 -28.67 -11.02 -5.21
N ASP A 487 -28.07 -11.23 -4.03
CA ASP A 487 -26.63 -11.33 -3.84
C ASP A 487 -26.17 -12.78 -3.65
N LEU A 488 -24.85 -12.98 -3.56
CA LEU A 488 -24.25 -14.31 -3.37
C LEU A 488 -23.27 -14.34 -2.20
N LEU A 489 -23.22 -15.50 -1.52
CA LEU A 489 -22.21 -15.83 -0.54
C LEU A 489 -21.24 -16.89 -1.11
N PRO A 490 -19.92 -16.73 -0.98
CA PRO A 490 -19.00 -17.81 -1.30
C PRO A 490 -19.15 -18.97 -0.30
N PRO A 491 -18.81 -20.23 -0.68
CA PRO A 491 -19.12 -21.43 0.11
C PRO A 491 -18.55 -21.45 1.54
N GLN A 492 -17.45 -20.72 1.78
CA GLN A 492 -16.75 -20.66 3.06
C GLN A 492 -17.31 -19.61 4.04
N SER A 493 -18.27 -18.78 3.63
CA SER A 493 -18.69 -17.59 4.39
C SER A 493 -19.11 -17.91 5.81
N LEU A 494 -20.08 -18.81 5.98
CA LEU A 494 -20.57 -19.17 7.33
C LEU A 494 -19.50 -19.92 8.16
N PHE A 495 -18.59 -20.64 7.50
CA PHE A 495 -17.50 -21.34 8.18
C PHE A 495 -16.51 -20.36 8.80
N GLU A 496 -16.06 -19.35 8.04
CA GLU A 496 -15.12 -18.34 8.54
C GLU A 496 -15.75 -17.47 9.63
N ILE A 497 -17.06 -17.18 9.56
CA ILE A 497 -17.81 -16.55 10.66
C ILE A 497 -17.70 -17.41 11.93
N VAL A 498 -18.05 -18.69 11.87
CA VAL A 498 -18.05 -19.57 13.06
C VAL A 498 -16.64 -19.79 13.62
N LYS A 499 -15.62 -19.77 12.77
CA LYS A 499 -14.22 -19.83 13.18
C LYS A 499 -13.84 -18.63 14.07
N VAL A 500 -14.31 -17.43 13.77
CA VAL A 500 -14.14 -16.25 14.64
C VAL A 500 -14.97 -16.39 15.91
N LEU A 501 -16.20 -16.91 15.81
CA LEU A 501 -17.10 -17.12 16.95
C LEU A 501 -16.63 -18.20 17.94
N GLN A 502 -15.53 -18.92 17.65
CA GLN A 502 -14.88 -19.74 18.68
C GLN A 502 -14.44 -18.89 19.88
N ASP A 503 -14.16 -17.60 19.65
CA ASP A 503 -14.23 -16.62 20.71
C ASP A 503 -15.71 -16.25 20.98
N THR A 504 -16.29 -16.94 21.96
CA THR A 504 -17.70 -16.73 22.37
C THR A 504 -18.02 -15.35 22.94
N SER A 505 -17.00 -14.50 23.16
CA SER A 505 -17.20 -13.09 23.54
C SER A 505 -17.58 -12.18 22.37
N VAL A 506 -17.39 -12.64 21.13
CA VAL A 506 -17.75 -11.90 19.91
C VAL A 506 -19.27 -11.82 19.78
N ASP A 507 -19.79 -10.59 19.67
CA ASP A 507 -21.22 -10.30 19.54
C ASP A 507 -21.62 -9.92 18.11
N VAL A 508 -20.69 -9.34 17.34
CA VAL A 508 -20.90 -8.89 15.95
C VAL A 508 -19.70 -9.28 15.09
N VAL A 509 -19.95 -9.72 13.87
CA VAL A 509 -18.95 -9.99 12.85
C VAL A 509 -19.34 -9.32 11.54
N TYR A 510 -18.38 -8.72 10.85
CA TYR A 510 -18.55 -8.25 9.48
C TYR A 510 -17.37 -8.60 8.58
N THR A 511 -17.58 -8.59 7.27
CA THR A 511 -16.61 -9.09 6.28
C THR A 511 -16.31 -8.06 5.19
N ASP A 512 -15.23 -8.28 4.45
CA ASP A 512 -15.03 -7.60 3.17
C ASP A 512 -16.02 -8.11 2.12
N GLU A 513 -16.24 -7.29 1.10
CA GLU A 513 -17.19 -7.55 0.01
C GLU A 513 -16.59 -7.12 -1.34
N ASP A 514 -17.13 -7.66 -2.42
CA ASP A 514 -16.91 -7.16 -3.77
C ASP A 514 -18.21 -7.08 -4.55
N LYS A 515 -18.09 -6.82 -5.86
CA LYS A 515 -19.24 -6.72 -6.75
C LYS A 515 -19.17 -7.72 -7.88
N ILE A 516 -20.32 -8.31 -8.20
CA ILE A 516 -20.51 -9.18 -9.35
C ILE A 516 -21.45 -8.54 -10.38
N ASP A 517 -21.28 -8.92 -11.64
CA ASP A 517 -22.19 -8.52 -12.71
C ASP A 517 -23.52 -9.29 -12.67
N GLU A 518 -24.48 -8.91 -13.52
CA GLU A 518 -25.80 -9.55 -13.58
C GLU A 518 -25.74 -11.07 -13.86
N THR A 519 -24.64 -11.54 -14.45
CA THR A 519 -24.39 -12.96 -14.79
C THR A 519 -23.54 -13.71 -13.76
N SER A 520 -23.13 -13.08 -12.65
CA SER A 520 -22.30 -13.70 -11.60
C SER A 520 -20.92 -14.18 -12.08
N THR A 521 -20.41 -13.62 -13.18
CA THR A 521 -19.18 -14.10 -13.84
C THR A 521 -18.00 -13.15 -13.71
N VAL A 522 -18.25 -11.88 -13.45
CA VAL A 522 -17.20 -10.86 -13.38
C VAL A 522 -17.18 -10.20 -12.01
N HIS A 523 -16.12 -10.48 -11.27
CA HIS A 523 -15.79 -9.85 -9.99
C HIS A 523 -15.13 -8.48 -10.22
N SER A 524 -15.54 -7.47 -9.46
CA SER A 524 -15.00 -6.10 -9.55
C SER A 524 -15.25 -5.29 -8.29
N GLY A 525 -14.57 -4.15 -8.17
CA GLY A 525 -14.83 -3.16 -7.11
C GLY A 525 -14.72 -3.72 -5.69
N PRO A 526 -13.61 -4.38 -5.32
CA PRO A 526 -13.43 -4.87 -3.96
C PRO A 526 -13.51 -3.72 -2.95
N HIS A 527 -14.15 -3.99 -1.82
CA HIS A 527 -14.21 -3.11 -0.69
C HIS A 527 -13.54 -3.78 0.51
N PHE A 528 -12.23 -3.58 0.61
CA PHE A 528 -11.44 -3.99 1.76
C PHE A 528 -11.64 -3.04 2.93
N LYS A 529 -12.33 -3.50 3.96
CA LYS A 529 -12.74 -2.68 5.11
C LYS A 529 -11.65 -2.67 6.17
N PRO A 530 -11.57 -1.60 6.99
CA PRO A 530 -10.73 -1.63 8.18
C PRO A 530 -11.37 -2.48 9.28
N ALA A 531 -10.61 -2.76 10.33
CA ALA A 531 -11.14 -3.14 11.63
C ALA A 531 -12.14 -2.10 12.17
N PHE A 532 -12.90 -2.48 13.20
CA PHE A 532 -14.05 -1.69 13.64
C PHE A 532 -13.66 -0.24 13.98
N SER A 533 -14.32 0.69 13.31
CA SER A 533 -14.11 2.13 13.43
C SER A 533 -15.46 2.82 13.60
N LEU A 534 -15.81 3.15 14.85
CA LEU A 534 -17.04 3.89 15.13
C LEU A 534 -17.00 5.29 14.48
N GLU A 535 -15.82 5.90 14.42
CA GLU A 535 -15.60 7.19 13.76
C GLU A 535 -15.92 7.13 12.26
N LEU A 536 -15.43 6.10 11.56
CA LEU A 536 -15.75 5.88 10.16
C LEU A 536 -17.21 5.53 9.97
N LEU A 537 -17.79 4.73 10.89
CA LEU A 537 -19.21 4.39 10.86
C LEU A 537 -20.11 5.64 11.03
N ARG A 538 -19.64 6.67 11.74
CA ARG A 538 -20.32 7.98 11.83
C ARG A 538 -20.10 8.88 10.61
N SER A 539 -19.33 8.44 9.63
CA SER A 539 -19.08 9.16 8.37
C SER A 539 -19.57 8.39 7.14
N LEU A 540 -19.73 7.07 7.25
CA LEU A 540 -20.12 6.18 6.16
C LEU A 540 -20.60 4.84 6.72
N ASN A 541 -21.65 4.24 6.13
CA ASN A 541 -21.98 2.83 6.40
C ASN A 541 -20.95 1.90 5.72
N TYR A 542 -19.70 1.91 6.16
CA TYR A 542 -18.65 1.10 5.53
C TYR A 542 -18.82 -0.41 5.80
N ILE A 543 -19.61 -0.77 6.81
CA ILE A 543 -19.92 -2.16 7.16
C ILE A 543 -20.85 -2.78 6.12
N THR A 544 -21.97 -2.13 5.79
CA THR A 544 -22.98 -2.61 4.81
C THR A 544 -23.20 -4.13 4.92
N HIS A 545 -22.69 -4.93 3.98
CA HIS A 545 -22.76 -6.40 3.99
C HIS A 545 -21.36 -7.01 4.16
N PHE A 546 -21.15 -8.20 4.70
CA PHE A 546 -22.08 -9.10 5.35
C PHE A 546 -22.09 -8.82 6.85
N PHE A 547 -23.25 -8.51 7.44
CA PHE A 547 -23.37 -8.22 8.87
C PHE A 547 -23.99 -9.40 9.61
N VAL A 548 -23.26 -9.94 10.60
CA VAL A 548 -23.71 -11.04 11.45
C VAL A 548 -23.71 -10.59 12.90
N VAL A 549 -24.84 -10.76 13.59
CA VAL A 549 -25.03 -10.27 14.96
C VAL A 549 -25.68 -11.32 15.84
N LYS A 550 -25.23 -11.43 17.08
CA LYS A 550 -25.77 -12.33 18.09
C LYS A 550 -27.23 -12.00 18.37
N ARG A 551 -28.09 -13.02 18.44
CA ARG A 551 -29.54 -12.84 18.67
C ARG A 551 -29.84 -12.00 19.91
N THR A 552 -29.11 -12.19 20.99
CA THR A 552 -29.33 -11.44 22.24
C THR A 552 -29.16 -9.93 22.06
N ILE A 553 -28.32 -9.49 21.11
CA ILE A 553 -28.18 -8.08 20.75
C ILE A 553 -29.43 -7.63 19.97
N VAL A 554 -29.90 -8.43 19.01
CA VAL A 554 -31.14 -8.14 18.27
C VAL A 554 -32.34 -8.02 19.20
N ASP A 555 -32.47 -8.93 20.17
CA ASP A 555 -33.53 -8.92 21.19
C ASP A 555 -33.47 -7.65 22.07
N GLN A 556 -32.27 -7.14 22.32
CA GLN A 556 -32.04 -5.94 23.13
C GLN A 556 -32.34 -4.65 22.36
N VAL A 557 -31.90 -4.55 21.10
CA VAL A 557 -32.01 -3.33 20.31
C VAL A 557 -33.30 -3.23 19.51
N GLY A 558 -34.02 -4.34 19.35
CA GLY A 558 -35.20 -4.47 18.49
C GLY A 558 -34.86 -4.59 17.00
N GLY A 559 -35.86 -4.89 16.19
CA GLY A 559 -35.71 -5.07 14.75
C GLY A 559 -35.43 -3.79 13.95
N PHE A 560 -35.66 -3.86 12.65
CA PHE A 560 -35.50 -2.76 11.70
C PHE A 560 -36.62 -1.73 11.85
N ARG A 561 -36.27 -0.45 11.63
CA ARG A 561 -37.15 0.71 11.87
C ARG A 561 -37.49 1.39 10.55
N SER A 562 -38.77 1.32 10.15
CA SER A 562 -39.24 1.79 8.83
C SER A 562 -39.05 3.28 8.58
N GLU A 563 -38.90 4.11 9.62
CA GLU A 563 -38.59 5.53 9.45
C GLU A 563 -37.18 5.80 8.84
N PHE A 564 -36.34 4.76 8.78
CA PHE A 564 -35.02 4.75 8.12
C PHE A 564 -34.99 3.92 6.84
N ASP A 565 -36.13 3.50 6.27
CA ASP A 565 -36.15 2.76 5.00
C ASP A 565 -35.31 3.50 3.93
N GLY A 566 -34.39 2.77 3.30
CA GLY A 566 -33.29 3.27 2.46
C GLY A 566 -31.91 3.19 3.13
N ALA A 567 -31.86 3.26 4.46
CA ALA A 567 -30.66 3.10 5.30
C ALA A 567 -30.99 2.38 6.62
N GLN A 568 -31.99 1.50 6.60
CA GLN A 568 -32.51 0.77 7.75
C GLN A 568 -31.46 -0.19 8.34
N ASP A 569 -30.60 -0.74 7.48
CA ASP A 569 -29.43 -1.52 7.85
C ASP A 569 -28.44 -0.67 8.64
N PHE A 570 -28.20 0.56 8.20
CA PHE A 570 -27.27 1.47 8.87
C PHE A 570 -27.74 1.85 10.27
N ASP A 571 -29.04 2.17 10.43
CA ASP A 571 -29.64 2.38 11.76
C ASP A 571 -29.48 1.13 12.65
N PHE A 572 -29.79 -0.04 12.11
CA PHE A 572 -29.72 -1.30 12.85
C PHE A 572 -28.27 -1.62 13.27
N ILE A 573 -27.30 -1.47 12.37
CA ILE A 573 -25.87 -1.65 12.65
C ILE A 573 -25.42 -0.70 13.76
N LEU A 574 -25.76 0.59 13.67
CA LEU A 574 -25.42 1.57 14.71
C LEU A 574 -25.97 1.14 16.08
N ARG A 575 -27.26 0.76 16.15
CA ARG A 575 -27.87 0.27 17.41
C ARG A 575 -27.20 -0.99 17.94
N CYS A 576 -26.87 -1.95 17.08
CA CYS A 576 -26.14 -3.16 17.48
C CYS A 576 -24.77 -2.81 18.06
N CYS A 577 -24.02 -1.92 17.40
CA CYS A 577 -22.70 -1.49 17.84
C CYS A 577 -22.72 -0.69 19.15
N GLU A 578 -23.84 -0.03 19.49
CA GLU A 578 -24.00 0.69 20.77
C GLU A 578 -23.98 -0.24 21.99
N VAL A 579 -24.35 -1.52 21.82
CA VAL A 579 -24.49 -2.49 22.92
C VAL A 579 -23.58 -3.72 22.81
N ALA A 580 -22.94 -3.93 21.66
CA ALA A 580 -22.02 -5.03 21.44
C ALA A 580 -20.76 -4.86 22.31
N ASN A 581 -20.32 -5.94 22.96
CA ASN A 581 -19.08 -5.90 23.74
C ASN A 581 -17.85 -6.05 22.84
N LYS A 582 -17.97 -6.89 21.80
CA LYS A 582 -16.87 -7.20 20.89
C LYS A 582 -17.38 -7.35 19.46
N ILE A 583 -16.74 -6.61 18.56
CA ILE A 583 -17.04 -6.55 17.13
C ILE A 583 -15.78 -6.98 16.38
N GLU A 584 -15.90 -7.97 15.50
CA GLU A 584 -14.78 -8.53 14.74
C GLU A 584 -14.95 -8.32 13.24
N HIS A 585 -13.82 -8.08 12.56
CA HIS A 585 -13.74 -7.95 11.11
C HIS A 585 -13.00 -9.15 10.53
N ILE A 586 -13.56 -9.72 9.46
CA ILE A 586 -12.88 -10.73 8.64
C ILE A 586 -12.46 -10.07 7.33
N GLY A 587 -11.16 -9.85 7.16
CA GLY A 587 -10.53 -9.30 5.94
C GLY A 587 -10.51 -10.26 4.74
N GLN A 588 -11.61 -10.97 4.51
CA GLN A 588 -11.82 -11.86 3.37
C GLN A 588 -13.09 -11.44 2.62
N ILE A 589 -13.08 -11.57 1.29
CA ILE A 589 -14.26 -11.34 0.44
C ILE A 589 -15.25 -12.48 0.67
N LEU A 590 -16.20 -12.26 1.58
CA LEU A 590 -17.22 -13.25 1.98
C LEU A 590 -18.64 -12.81 1.62
N TYR A 591 -18.75 -11.83 0.71
CA TYR A 591 -20.01 -11.32 0.18
C TYR A 591 -19.82 -10.78 -1.22
N HIS A 592 -20.75 -11.09 -2.12
CA HIS A 592 -20.74 -10.63 -3.51
C HIS A 592 -22.00 -9.83 -3.81
N TRP A 593 -21.83 -8.51 -3.98
CA TRP A 593 -22.92 -7.59 -4.26
C TRP A 593 -23.20 -7.51 -5.77
N ARG A 594 -24.40 -7.92 -6.20
CA ARG A 594 -24.81 -7.91 -7.60
C ARG A 594 -25.15 -6.51 -8.09
N ILE A 595 -24.55 -6.14 -9.22
CA ILE A 595 -24.84 -4.89 -9.92
C ILE A 595 -25.92 -5.12 -10.98
N HIS A 596 -27.11 -4.56 -10.77
CA HIS A 596 -28.19 -4.49 -11.76
C HIS A 596 -28.96 -3.16 -11.65
N SER A 597 -29.85 -2.88 -12.60
CA SER A 597 -30.56 -1.59 -12.71
C SER A 597 -31.42 -1.16 -11.50
N ASN A 598 -31.85 -2.11 -10.67
CA ASN A 598 -32.61 -1.85 -9.44
C ASN A 598 -31.72 -1.85 -8.17
N SER A 599 -30.47 -2.28 -8.28
CA SER A 599 -29.50 -2.26 -7.17
C SER A 599 -29.02 -0.83 -6.90
N THR A 600 -28.77 -0.52 -5.63
CA THR A 600 -28.20 0.77 -5.22
C THR A 600 -26.81 0.98 -5.84
N ALA A 601 -26.05 -0.10 -6.05
CA ALA A 601 -24.76 -0.03 -6.76
C ALA A 601 -24.90 0.33 -8.25
N GLY A 602 -26.02 -0.03 -8.88
CA GLY A 602 -26.30 0.22 -10.29
C GLY A 602 -27.00 1.56 -10.58
N ASN A 603 -27.72 2.13 -9.60
CA ASN A 603 -28.47 3.38 -9.77
C ASN A 603 -28.56 4.26 -8.49
N PRO A 604 -27.43 4.82 -8.00
CA PRO A 604 -27.40 5.64 -6.77
C PRO A 604 -28.29 6.90 -6.80
N GLU A 605 -28.44 7.54 -7.97
CA GLU A 605 -29.19 8.80 -8.13
C GLU A 605 -30.71 8.63 -7.97
N SER A 606 -31.23 7.44 -8.30
CA SER A 606 -32.65 7.13 -8.09
C SER A 606 -33.01 6.93 -6.61
N LYS A 607 -32.01 6.83 -5.72
CA LYS A 607 -32.15 6.53 -4.30
C LYS A 607 -31.57 7.62 -3.40
N LEU A 608 -31.64 8.90 -3.81
CA LEU A 608 -31.16 10.03 -2.98
C LEU A 608 -31.75 10.05 -1.57
N TYR A 609 -33.01 9.60 -1.41
CA TYR A 609 -33.67 9.48 -0.11
C TYR A 609 -32.92 8.58 0.89
N ALA A 610 -32.12 7.61 0.41
CA ALA A 610 -31.32 6.72 1.24
C ALA A 610 -30.19 7.46 1.96
N TYR A 611 -29.58 8.47 1.31
CA TYR A 611 -28.55 9.30 1.96
C TYR A 611 -29.15 10.16 3.06
N ASP A 612 -30.33 10.76 2.83
CA ASP A 612 -31.02 11.50 3.88
C ASP A 612 -31.43 10.57 5.04
N ALA A 613 -31.83 9.32 4.74
CA ALA A 613 -32.11 8.31 5.76
C ALA A 613 -30.87 7.94 6.56
N GLY A 614 -29.70 7.81 5.92
CA GLY A 614 -28.44 7.54 6.61
C GLY A 614 -27.97 8.68 7.50
N ALA A 615 -28.12 9.93 7.05
CA ALA A 615 -27.84 11.09 7.90
C ALA A 615 -28.74 11.11 9.15
N ARG A 616 -30.04 10.82 8.98
CA ARG A 616 -30.97 10.66 10.12
C ARG A 616 -30.60 9.48 11.02
N ALA A 617 -30.10 8.38 10.47
CA ALA A 617 -29.68 7.22 11.26
C ALA A 617 -28.50 7.56 12.18
N ILE A 618 -27.48 8.26 11.67
CA ILE A 618 -26.35 8.75 12.48
C ILE A 618 -26.83 9.79 13.49
N GLN A 619 -27.69 10.75 13.10
CA GLN A 619 -28.23 11.73 14.04
C GLN A 619 -28.99 11.06 15.18
N SER A 620 -29.83 10.05 14.87
CA SER A 620 -30.54 9.27 15.88
C SER A 620 -29.59 8.46 16.78
N HIS A 621 -28.46 7.99 16.25
CA HIS A 621 -27.40 7.36 17.04
C HIS A 621 -26.75 8.33 18.04
N LEU A 622 -26.41 9.54 17.62
CA LEU A 622 -25.85 10.56 18.52
C LEU A 622 -26.85 10.91 19.64
N GLU A 623 -28.13 11.06 19.31
CA GLU A 623 -29.20 11.34 20.27
C GLU A 623 -29.36 10.22 21.32
N ARG A 624 -29.31 8.95 20.91
CA ARG A 624 -29.40 7.79 21.83
C ARG A 624 -28.24 7.75 22.81
N LEU A 625 -27.05 8.13 22.36
CA LEU A 625 -25.85 8.18 23.20
C LEU A 625 -25.73 9.47 24.02
N GLY A 626 -26.62 10.45 23.82
CA GLY A 626 -26.53 11.77 24.46
C GLY A 626 -25.35 12.60 23.99
N ILE A 627 -24.79 12.29 22.81
CA ILE A 627 -23.67 13.02 22.22
C ILE A 627 -24.22 14.24 21.48
N GLN A 628 -23.73 15.43 21.84
CA GLN A 628 -24.10 16.66 21.16
C GLN A 628 -23.35 16.77 19.84
N GLY A 629 -24.09 16.83 18.73
CA GLY A 629 -23.51 16.95 17.40
C GLY A 629 -24.58 17.05 16.31
N HIS A 630 -24.12 17.38 15.12
CA HIS A 630 -24.92 17.55 13.92
C HIS A 630 -24.37 16.69 12.78
N VAL A 631 -25.26 16.10 11.99
CA VAL A 631 -24.92 15.28 10.83
C VAL A 631 -25.43 15.93 9.55
N GLU A 632 -24.52 16.18 8.62
CA GLU A 632 -24.83 16.71 7.30
C GLU A 632 -24.61 15.65 6.22
N ASN A 633 -25.59 15.51 5.32
CA ASN A 633 -25.43 14.74 4.10
C ASN A 633 -24.56 15.52 3.11
N ILE A 634 -23.35 15.02 2.83
CA ILE A 634 -22.40 15.64 1.89
C ILE A 634 -22.37 14.91 0.53
N GLY A 635 -23.38 14.08 0.26
CA GLY A 635 -23.59 13.35 -0.98
C GLY A 635 -22.85 12.02 -1.04
N PHE A 636 -22.38 11.65 -2.24
CA PHE A 636 -21.74 10.35 -2.50
C PHE A 636 -20.46 10.08 -1.70
N THR A 637 -19.89 11.09 -1.04
CA THR A 637 -18.70 10.98 -0.18
C THR A 637 -19.01 10.50 1.23
N GLY A 638 -20.29 10.45 1.63
CA GLY A 638 -20.73 10.04 2.97
C GLY A 638 -21.39 11.19 3.75
N TYR A 639 -21.07 11.27 5.03
CA TYR A 639 -21.68 12.18 6.00
C TYR A 639 -20.61 12.99 6.73
N LYS A 640 -20.86 14.28 6.94
CA LYS A 640 -20.06 15.09 7.87
C LYS A 640 -20.74 15.04 9.23
N THR A 641 -20.08 14.40 10.19
CA THR A 641 -20.51 14.42 11.59
C THR A 641 -19.66 15.43 12.36
N THR A 642 -20.29 16.54 12.76
CA THR A 642 -19.68 17.56 13.61
C THR A 642 -20.10 17.32 15.04
N LEU A 643 -19.13 17.11 15.92
CA LEU A 643 -19.34 16.88 17.35
C LEU A 643 -19.09 18.18 18.12
N GLU A 644 -19.92 18.47 19.11
CA GLU A 644 -19.76 19.68 19.93
C GLU A 644 -18.64 19.49 20.96
N PRO A 645 -17.77 20.49 21.19
CA PRO A 645 -16.74 20.45 22.23
C PRO A 645 -17.37 20.69 23.62
N VAL A 646 -18.15 19.71 24.10
CA VAL A 646 -18.87 19.79 25.37
C VAL A 646 -17.91 20.12 26.52
N GLY A 647 -18.32 21.06 27.37
CA GLY A 647 -17.49 21.57 28.47
C GLY A 647 -16.54 22.71 28.08
N ASN A 648 -16.34 22.93 26.77
CA ASN A 648 -15.44 23.96 26.23
C ASN A 648 -14.06 23.93 26.93
N PRO A 649 -13.33 22.79 26.92
CA PRO A 649 -12.12 22.62 27.72
C PRO A 649 -10.97 23.52 27.26
N LEU A 650 -10.08 23.92 28.16
CA LEU A 650 -8.92 24.71 27.76
C LEU A 650 -7.96 23.86 26.91
N VAL A 651 -7.56 24.36 25.74
CA VAL A 651 -6.51 23.76 24.88
C VAL A 651 -5.22 24.54 25.04
N SER A 652 -4.12 23.87 25.41
CA SER A 652 -2.77 24.46 25.35
C SER A 652 -2.11 24.09 24.02
N ILE A 653 -1.89 25.08 23.17
CA ILE A 653 -1.25 24.92 21.86
C ILE A 653 0.25 25.08 22.04
N LEU A 654 1.01 24.00 21.80
CA LEU A 654 2.46 23.95 21.96
C LEU A 654 3.13 24.15 20.59
N ILE A 655 3.87 25.26 20.44
CA ILE A 655 4.53 25.64 19.18
C ILE A 655 6.03 25.77 19.40
N PRO A 656 6.84 24.73 19.11
CA PRO A 656 8.28 24.86 19.01
C PRO A 656 8.68 25.87 17.94
N ASN A 657 9.50 26.87 18.28
CA ASN A 657 9.97 27.85 17.30
C ASN A 657 11.48 28.13 17.39
N LYS A 658 12.09 28.29 16.21
CA LYS A 658 13.45 28.78 16.02
C LYS A 658 13.50 29.68 14.80
N ASP A 659 13.76 30.98 15.02
CA ASP A 659 13.82 32.00 13.97
C ASP A 659 12.56 32.01 13.06
N ASN A 660 12.64 32.53 11.82
CA ASN A 660 11.60 32.48 10.78
C ASN A 660 10.24 33.09 11.18
N ILE A 661 10.24 34.37 11.57
CA ILE A 661 9.05 35.05 12.09
C ILE A 661 7.84 35.05 11.14
N ASP A 662 8.04 35.14 9.82
CA ASP A 662 6.94 35.20 8.85
C ASP A 662 6.06 33.95 8.91
N VAL A 663 6.71 32.81 9.14
CA VAL A 663 6.07 31.50 9.21
C VAL A 663 5.31 31.36 10.52
N LEU A 664 5.94 31.71 11.65
CA LEU A 664 5.30 31.72 12.96
C LEU A 664 4.12 32.71 13.01
N GLU A 665 4.27 33.90 12.43
CA GLU A 665 3.22 34.92 12.40
C GLU A 665 2.00 34.43 11.63
N THR A 666 2.21 33.75 10.50
CA THR A 666 1.11 33.13 9.73
C THR A 666 0.36 32.10 10.58
N CYS A 667 1.09 31.21 11.27
CA CYS A 667 0.50 30.19 12.15
C CYS A 667 -0.32 30.82 13.28
N VAL A 668 0.29 31.70 14.08
CA VAL A 668 -0.35 32.32 15.23
C VAL A 668 -1.53 33.21 14.81
N ALA A 669 -1.37 34.00 13.74
CA ALA A 669 -2.47 34.82 13.22
C ALA A 669 -3.67 33.99 12.79
N SER A 670 -3.46 32.83 12.14
CA SER A 670 -4.57 31.94 11.74
C SER A 670 -5.36 31.40 12.94
N LEU A 671 -4.70 31.10 14.07
CA LEU A 671 -5.34 30.66 15.31
C LEU A 671 -6.22 31.74 15.95
N PHE A 672 -5.77 32.99 15.93
CA PHE A 672 -6.48 34.13 16.52
C PHE A 672 -7.50 34.77 15.57
N ALA A 673 -7.48 34.46 14.27
CA ALA A 673 -8.41 34.99 13.28
C ALA A 673 -9.79 34.30 13.29
N GLN A 674 -9.88 33.09 13.82
CA GLN A 674 -11.16 32.36 13.94
C GLN A 674 -11.92 32.70 15.24
N GLU A 675 -13.23 32.54 15.21
CA GLU A 675 -14.13 32.77 16.37
C GLU A 675 -14.88 31.49 16.83
N GLU A 676 -14.59 30.35 16.21
CA GLU A 676 -15.30 29.07 16.41
C GLU A 676 -14.86 28.34 17.69
N TYR A 677 -13.61 28.52 18.13
CA TYR A 677 -13.09 27.97 19.37
C TYR A 677 -12.08 28.91 20.03
N THR A 678 -12.48 29.58 21.12
CA THR A 678 -11.68 30.65 21.73
C THR A 678 -11.04 30.27 23.07
N ASN A 679 -11.38 29.11 23.66
CA ASN A 679 -10.81 28.68 24.94
C ASN A 679 -9.47 27.94 24.75
N PHE A 680 -8.45 28.68 24.31
CA PHE A 680 -7.10 28.16 24.14
C PHE A 680 -6.04 29.14 24.70
N GLU A 681 -4.87 28.61 25.01
CA GLU A 681 -3.64 29.37 25.25
C GLU A 681 -2.55 28.90 24.27
N VAL A 682 -1.63 29.79 23.89
CA VAL A 682 -0.51 29.46 23.02
C VAL A 682 0.78 29.51 23.83
N ILE A 683 1.53 28.42 23.81
CA ILE A 683 2.84 28.28 24.45
C ILE A 683 3.87 28.12 23.34
N ILE A 684 4.58 29.19 23.05
CA ILE A 684 5.70 29.18 22.11
C ILE A 684 6.93 28.68 22.87
N ILE A 685 7.49 27.55 22.43
CA ILE A 685 8.72 26.99 22.98
C ILE A 685 9.88 27.49 22.13
N GLU A 686 10.50 28.57 22.59
CA GLU A 686 11.71 29.13 22.01
C GLU A 686 12.85 28.11 22.14
N ASN A 687 13.45 27.72 21.02
CA ASN A 687 14.64 26.87 21.02
C ASN A 687 15.77 27.49 20.16
N ASN A 688 16.73 28.12 20.81
CA ASN A 688 18.01 28.50 20.18
C ASN A 688 17.90 29.45 18.97
N SER A 689 16.91 30.34 18.96
CA SER A 689 16.79 31.44 17.99
C SER A 689 17.98 32.39 18.13
N THR A 690 18.40 32.97 17.00
CA THR A 690 19.58 33.87 16.94
C THR A 690 19.23 35.24 16.40
N GLU A 691 18.10 35.38 15.72
CA GLU A 691 17.67 36.64 15.11
C GLU A 691 16.96 37.54 16.13
N SER A 692 17.33 38.82 16.21
CA SER A 692 16.69 39.79 17.12
C SER A 692 15.21 39.99 16.82
N GLU A 693 14.83 39.90 15.55
CA GLU A 693 13.46 40.06 15.06
C GLU A 693 12.52 39.02 15.67
N THR A 694 13.02 37.81 15.93
CA THR A 694 12.28 36.74 16.62
C THR A 694 11.91 37.12 18.05
N PHE A 695 12.85 37.68 18.81
CA PHE A 695 12.60 38.10 20.19
C PHE A 695 11.70 39.34 20.26
N ASP A 696 11.87 40.29 19.32
CA ASP A 696 10.98 41.45 19.20
C ASP A 696 9.54 41.01 18.90
N TYR A 697 9.37 40.00 18.04
CA TYR A 697 8.06 39.42 17.73
C TYR A 697 7.42 38.72 18.92
N TYR A 698 8.19 37.99 19.74
CA TYR A 698 7.69 37.42 20.99
C TYR A 698 7.16 38.46 21.98
N GLU A 699 7.85 39.60 22.13
CA GLU A 699 7.36 40.70 22.97
C GLU A 699 6.08 41.32 22.38
N LYS A 700 6.00 41.48 21.05
CA LYS A 700 4.78 41.93 20.34
C LYS A 700 3.60 41.00 20.62
N LEU A 701 3.80 39.68 20.52
CA LEU A 701 2.75 38.69 20.77
C LEU A 701 2.22 38.74 22.20
N LYS A 702 3.12 38.76 23.19
CA LYS A 702 2.74 38.89 24.61
C LYS A 702 1.98 40.18 24.92
N ALA A 703 2.29 41.26 24.19
CA ALA A 703 1.58 42.54 24.35
C ALA A 703 0.21 42.55 23.65
N LEU A 704 0.03 41.75 22.59
CA LEU A 704 -1.20 41.69 21.81
C LEU A 704 -2.21 40.69 22.38
N HIS A 705 -1.74 39.61 23.02
CA HIS A 705 -2.56 38.49 23.45
C HIS A 705 -2.19 38.04 24.88
N ASP A 706 -3.13 38.18 25.82
CA ASP A 706 -2.94 37.80 27.23
C ASP A 706 -2.82 36.28 27.45
N ASN A 707 -3.24 35.48 26.46
CA ASN A 707 -3.19 34.02 26.46
C ASN A 707 -1.99 33.46 25.68
N VAL A 708 -0.96 34.27 25.39
CA VAL A 708 0.30 33.82 24.80
C VAL A 708 1.41 33.81 25.86
N GLN A 709 2.13 32.69 25.92
CA GLN A 709 3.31 32.52 26.76
C GLN A 709 4.49 32.08 25.90
N VAL A 710 5.68 32.61 26.20
CA VAL A 710 6.94 32.16 25.59
C VAL A 710 7.81 31.54 26.67
N VAL A 711 8.24 30.30 26.44
CA VAL A 711 9.13 29.54 27.34
C VAL A 711 10.40 29.17 26.61
N VAL A 712 11.53 29.15 27.33
CA VAL A 712 12.86 28.98 26.72
C VAL A 712 13.40 27.60 27.02
N TRP A 713 13.71 26.85 25.96
CA TRP A 713 14.41 25.58 26.02
C TRP A 713 15.93 25.79 25.93
N ASP A 714 16.63 25.56 27.04
CA ASP A 714 18.09 25.65 27.14
C ASP A 714 18.72 24.25 26.99
N GLY A 715 18.62 23.70 25.78
CA GLY A 715 19.11 22.36 25.46
C GLY A 715 19.37 22.14 23.98
N ILE A 716 19.94 20.99 23.63
CA ILE A 716 20.10 20.60 22.23
C ILE A 716 18.73 20.39 21.57
N PHE A 717 18.65 20.60 20.27
CA PHE A 717 17.40 20.38 19.54
C PHE A 717 16.97 18.91 19.63
N ASN A 718 15.79 18.69 20.18
CA ASN A 718 15.08 17.43 20.21
C ASN A 718 13.58 17.75 20.24
N TYR A 719 12.88 17.44 19.16
CA TYR A 719 11.48 17.82 19.00
C TYR A 719 10.60 17.25 20.13
N SER A 720 10.84 16.00 20.50
CA SER A 720 10.13 15.33 21.60
C SER A 720 10.39 16.01 22.94
N ALA A 721 11.66 16.30 23.27
CA ALA A 721 12.02 16.94 24.53
C ALA A 721 11.47 18.38 24.64
N ILE A 722 11.49 19.12 23.52
CA ILE A 722 10.97 20.50 23.45
C ILE A 722 9.46 20.53 23.69
N ASN A 723 8.70 19.61 23.08
CA ASN A 723 7.27 19.49 23.31
C ASN A 723 6.94 19.00 24.73
N ASN A 724 7.68 18.00 25.24
CA ASN A 724 7.53 17.55 26.63
C ASN A 724 7.79 18.69 27.62
N PHE A 725 8.81 19.51 27.38
CA PHE A 725 9.10 20.70 28.17
C PHE A 725 7.96 21.72 28.10
N GLY A 726 7.46 22.03 26.90
CA GLY A 726 6.29 22.90 26.70
C GLY A 726 5.06 22.44 27.46
N ALA A 727 4.79 21.12 27.45
CA ALA A 727 3.67 20.51 28.17
C ALA A 727 3.73 20.73 29.70
N THR A 728 4.91 20.97 30.28
CA THR A 728 5.03 21.29 31.72
C THR A 728 4.47 22.67 32.10
N PHE A 729 4.34 23.58 31.14
CA PHE A 729 3.75 24.91 31.33
C PHE A 729 2.26 24.98 30.94
N ALA A 730 1.76 23.93 30.30
CA ALA A 730 0.37 23.84 29.87
C ALA A 730 -0.63 23.80 31.04
N LYS A 731 -1.67 24.62 30.93
CA LYS A 731 -2.81 24.65 31.85
C LYS A 731 -4.03 23.90 31.29
N GLY A 732 -4.03 23.64 29.99
CA GLY A 732 -5.12 23.00 29.27
C GLY A 732 -5.36 21.56 29.68
N GLU A 733 -6.62 21.15 29.55
CA GLU A 733 -7.04 19.75 29.66
C GLU A 733 -6.64 18.96 28.41
N TYR A 734 -6.41 19.67 27.30
CA TYR A 734 -5.94 19.15 26.03
C TYR A 734 -4.66 19.87 25.59
N LEU A 735 -3.79 19.12 24.93
CA LEU A 735 -2.55 19.62 24.34
C LEU A 735 -2.67 19.52 22.82
N LEU A 736 -2.43 20.61 22.11
CA LEU A 736 -2.26 20.60 20.66
C LEU A 736 -0.78 20.76 20.34
N LEU A 737 -0.16 19.69 19.87
CA LEU A 737 1.18 19.76 19.26
C LEU A 737 1.02 20.37 17.87
N LEU A 738 1.69 21.49 17.62
CA LEU A 738 1.54 22.24 16.38
C LEU A 738 2.89 22.74 15.89
N ASN A 739 3.21 22.43 14.63
CA ASN A 739 4.40 23.00 14.01
C ASN A 739 4.17 24.49 13.71
N ASN A 740 5.24 25.28 13.80
CA ASN A 740 5.21 26.72 13.53
C ASN A 740 4.92 27.08 12.07
N ASP A 741 5.03 26.12 11.14
CA ASP A 741 4.82 26.27 9.70
C ASP A 741 3.47 25.72 9.21
N THR A 742 2.46 25.82 10.06
CA THR A 742 1.07 25.47 9.76
C THR A 742 0.21 26.73 9.61
N GLU A 743 -0.85 26.65 8.81
CA GLU A 743 -1.89 27.66 8.72
C GLU A 743 -3.25 26.97 8.77
N MET A 744 -4.12 27.41 9.67
CA MET A 744 -5.46 26.85 9.77
C MET A 744 -6.32 27.35 8.60
N LEU A 745 -6.79 26.42 7.76
CA LEU A 745 -7.51 26.76 6.52
C LEU A 745 -9.02 26.93 6.76
N GLU A 746 -9.60 26.04 7.57
CA GLU A 746 -11.03 26.09 7.93
C GLU A 746 -11.19 26.74 9.32
N PRO A 747 -12.02 27.79 9.48
CA PRO A 747 -12.21 28.46 10.77
C PRO A 747 -12.66 27.53 11.90
N THR A 748 -13.37 26.45 11.56
CA THR A 748 -13.89 25.45 12.50
C THR A 748 -12.90 24.35 12.83
N ALA A 749 -11.72 24.29 12.19
CA ALA A 749 -10.85 23.11 12.28
C ALA A 749 -10.45 22.76 13.72
N LEU A 750 -10.08 23.75 14.53
CA LEU A 750 -9.76 23.54 15.95
C LEU A 750 -10.99 23.05 16.74
N ARG A 751 -12.15 23.69 16.55
CA ARG A 751 -13.42 23.31 17.18
C ARG A 751 -13.78 21.86 16.87
N ASP A 752 -13.70 21.48 15.60
CA ASP A 752 -14.05 20.15 15.10
C ASP A 752 -13.07 19.08 15.63
N MET A 753 -11.78 19.41 15.79
CA MET A 753 -10.81 18.53 16.45
C MET A 753 -11.13 18.33 17.94
N VAL A 754 -11.46 19.40 18.66
CA VAL A 754 -11.83 19.32 20.10
C VAL A 754 -13.11 18.50 20.29
N GLY A 755 -14.13 18.70 19.44
CA GLY A 755 -15.37 17.92 19.49
C GLY A 755 -15.16 16.40 19.38
N VAL A 756 -14.15 15.97 18.63
CA VAL A 756 -13.73 14.56 18.56
C VAL A 756 -12.90 14.17 19.78
N ALA A 757 -11.97 15.01 20.22
CA ALA A 757 -11.07 14.69 21.33
C ALA A 757 -11.79 14.57 22.70
N VAL A 758 -12.95 15.21 22.87
CA VAL A 758 -13.78 15.06 24.08
C VAL A 758 -14.57 13.76 24.14
N GLN A 759 -14.60 12.98 23.07
CA GLN A 759 -15.32 11.70 23.06
C GLN A 759 -14.57 10.65 23.89
N ASP A 760 -15.32 9.86 24.64
CA ASP A 760 -14.76 8.80 25.49
C ASP A 760 -13.89 7.82 24.68
N GLY A 761 -12.71 7.50 25.22
CA GLY A 761 -11.77 6.57 24.60
C GLY A 761 -10.99 7.11 23.40
N VAL A 762 -11.10 8.40 23.05
CA VAL A 762 -10.22 9.05 22.06
C VAL A 762 -8.94 9.55 22.74
N GLY A 763 -7.78 9.11 22.25
CA GLY A 763 -6.47 9.47 22.81
C GLY A 763 -5.68 10.47 21.97
N ALA A 764 -5.93 10.55 20.66
CA ALA A 764 -5.31 11.54 19.79
C ALA A 764 -6.20 11.86 18.58
N VAL A 765 -6.15 13.12 18.13
CA VAL A 765 -6.86 13.61 16.95
C VAL A 765 -5.89 14.36 16.03
N GLY A 766 -5.78 13.90 14.79
CA GLY A 766 -4.99 14.56 13.74
C GLY A 766 -5.88 15.37 12.79
N ALA A 767 -5.35 16.47 12.28
CA ALA A 767 -5.96 17.24 11.20
C ALA A 767 -5.58 16.69 9.81
N LYS A 768 -6.39 16.96 8.78
CA LYS A 768 -5.94 16.81 7.40
C LYS A 768 -4.97 17.96 7.06
N LEU A 769 -3.75 17.61 6.67
CA LEU A 769 -2.74 18.58 6.24
C LEU A 769 -2.62 18.58 4.72
N LEU A 770 -2.61 19.78 4.16
CA LEU A 770 -2.45 20.03 2.73
C LEU A 770 -1.14 20.76 2.45
N TYR A 771 -0.52 20.43 1.32
CA TYR A 771 0.54 21.22 0.73
C TYR A 771 -0.01 22.55 0.19
N PRO A 772 0.84 23.55 -0.08
CA PRO A 772 0.42 24.84 -0.66
C PRO A 772 -0.27 24.74 -2.03
N ASP A 773 -0.09 23.63 -2.74
CA ASP A 773 -0.76 23.33 -4.01
C ASP A 773 -2.13 22.63 -3.82
N HIS A 774 -2.60 22.52 -2.57
CA HIS A 774 -3.84 21.85 -2.15
C HIS A 774 -3.89 20.34 -2.46
N THR A 775 -2.73 19.70 -2.59
CA THR A 775 -2.63 18.24 -2.51
C THR A 775 -2.49 17.79 -1.05
N ILE A 776 -2.94 16.58 -0.75
CA ILE A 776 -2.88 16.00 0.60
C ILE A 776 -1.42 15.68 0.94
N GLN A 777 -1.02 16.09 2.14
CA GLN A 777 0.23 15.69 2.77
C GLN A 777 -0.03 14.67 3.90
N HIS A 778 -1.09 14.87 4.66
CA HIS A 778 -1.45 13.98 5.76
C HIS A 778 -2.97 13.79 5.85
N ALA A 779 -3.39 12.54 5.92
CA ALA A 779 -4.77 12.14 6.20
C ALA A 779 -4.80 10.87 7.08
N GLY A 780 -3.77 10.70 7.93
CA GLY A 780 -3.48 9.46 8.66
C GLY A 780 -2.13 8.83 8.28
N VAL A 781 -1.59 8.01 9.17
CA VAL A 781 -0.40 7.18 8.97
C VAL A 781 -0.75 5.73 9.22
N ILE A 782 -0.35 4.86 8.29
CA ILE A 782 -0.49 3.40 8.40
C ILE A 782 0.87 2.75 8.68
N LEU A 783 0.84 1.60 9.35
CA LEU A 783 2.01 0.73 9.46
C LEU A 783 1.96 -0.33 8.34
N GLY A 784 3.04 -0.49 7.57
CA GLY A 784 3.21 -1.75 6.83
C GLY A 784 3.39 -1.68 5.31
N ILE A 785 3.71 -0.52 4.73
CA ILE A 785 4.44 -0.54 3.45
C ILE A 785 5.91 -0.79 3.81
N ASP A 786 6.43 -1.99 3.57
CA ASP A 786 7.81 -2.42 3.89
C ASP A 786 8.23 -2.27 5.37
N LYS A 787 7.25 -2.41 6.28
CA LYS A 787 7.40 -2.19 7.73
C LYS A 787 7.88 -0.79 8.09
N VAL A 788 7.56 0.21 7.29
CA VAL A 788 7.83 1.62 7.61
C VAL A 788 6.49 2.35 7.72
N PRO A 789 6.30 3.19 8.75
CA PRO A 789 5.15 4.07 8.83
C PRO A 789 5.09 5.01 7.61
N THR A 790 3.93 5.11 6.97
CA THR A 790 3.75 5.90 5.75
C THR A 790 2.49 6.74 5.83
N HIS A 791 2.60 8.02 5.43
CA HIS A 791 1.45 8.90 5.22
C HIS A 791 0.64 8.39 4.02
N ILE A 792 -0.67 8.29 4.18
CA ILE A 792 -1.55 7.82 3.10
C ILE A 792 -2.02 8.98 2.22
N LEU A 793 -2.35 8.67 0.96
CA LEU A 793 -2.97 9.59 0.01
C LEU A 793 -2.12 10.85 -0.29
N VAL A 794 -0.81 10.78 -0.08
CA VAL A 794 0.12 11.87 -0.37
C VAL A 794 0.04 12.25 -1.85
N ASN A 795 0.06 13.54 -2.15
CA ASN A 795 -0.06 14.14 -3.49
C ASN A 795 -1.42 13.91 -4.18
N VAL A 796 -2.41 13.36 -3.49
CA VAL A 796 -3.78 13.28 -3.99
C VAL A 796 -4.43 14.67 -3.84
N PRO A 797 -5.05 15.24 -4.89
CA PRO A 797 -5.78 16.50 -4.76
C PRO A 797 -6.93 16.40 -3.75
N ASP A 798 -7.12 17.40 -2.88
CA ASP A 798 -8.23 17.44 -1.90
C ASP A 798 -9.64 17.53 -2.54
N LEU A 799 -9.69 17.71 -3.87
CA LEU A 799 -10.92 17.63 -4.67
C LEU A 799 -11.32 16.19 -5.02
N ASP A 800 -10.47 15.19 -4.72
CA ASP A 800 -10.83 13.80 -4.92
C ASP A 800 -11.92 13.38 -3.92
N LYS A 801 -12.98 12.73 -4.42
CA LYS A 801 -14.16 12.39 -3.63
C LYS A 801 -14.03 10.98 -3.02
N SER A 802 -12.82 10.53 -2.70
CA SER A 802 -12.63 9.23 -2.07
C SER A 802 -13.06 9.29 -0.59
N TYR A 803 -13.78 8.26 -0.14
CA TYR A 803 -14.41 8.25 1.19
C TYR A 803 -13.39 8.26 2.35
N ARG A 804 -12.14 7.83 2.12
CA ARG A 804 -11.16 7.62 3.20
C ARG A 804 -10.56 8.90 3.80
N HIS A 805 -10.50 10.00 3.04
CA HIS A 805 -9.90 11.25 3.52
C HIS A 805 -10.91 12.37 3.78
N ASN A 806 -12.19 12.19 3.42
CA ASN A 806 -13.28 13.14 3.71
C ASN A 806 -14.24 12.55 4.75
N ALA A 807 -13.68 11.94 5.78
CA ALA A 807 -14.39 11.27 6.86
C ALA A 807 -13.62 11.43 8.18
N LEU A 808 -14.29 11.16 9.29
CA LEU A 808 -13.59 10.77 10.52
C LEU A 808 -13.11 9.32 10.33
N THR A 809 -11.82 9.07 10.52
CA THR A 809 -11.25 7.74 10.28
C THR A 809 -10.26 7.38 11.38
N ASN A 810 -10.28 6.13 11.85
CA ASN A 810 -9.24 5.63 12.74
C ASN A 810 -8.00 5.20 11.96
N TYR A 811 -6.84 5.52 12.51
CA TYR A 811 -5.53 5.05 12.07
C TYR A 811 -4.70 4.66 13.29
N LEU A 812 -3.58 3.97 13.10
CA LEU A 812 -2.64 3.73 14.19
C LEU A 812 -1.86 5.00 14.58
N ALA A 813 -1.69 5.94 13.66
CA ALA A 813 -0.99 7.19 13.95
C ALA A 813 -1.48 8.38 13.13
N VAL A 814 -1.26 9.57 13.71
CA VAL A 814 -1.40 10.89 13.09
C VAL A 814 -0.14 11.70 13.38
N THR A 815 0.14 12.74 12.59
CA THR A 815 1.39 13.50 12.75
C THR A 815 1.29 14.63 13.77
N ALA A 816 2.37 14.86 14.53
CA ALA A 816 2.48 15.98 15.47
C ALA A 816 2.64 17.36 14.80
N ALA A 817 2.67 17.43 13.45
CA ALA A 817 2.52 18.72 12.77
C ALA A 817 1.18 19.41 13.14
N CYS A 818 0.13 18.64 13.41
CA CYS A 818 -1.10 19.11 14.06
C CYS A 818 -1.81 17.92 14.75
N LEU A 819 -1.51 17.70 16.04
CA LEU A 819 -2.01 16.59 16.85
C LEU A 819 -2.58 17.08 18.18
N LEU A 820 -3.89 16.90 18.37
CA LEU A 820 -4.59 17.20 19.61
C LEU A 820 -4.70 15.95 20.48
N THR A 821 -4.41 16.04 21.77
CA THR A 821 -4.47 14.89 22.69
C THR A 821 -4.92 15.31 24.09
N PRO A 822 -5.70 14.50 24.83
CA PRO A 822 -6.00 14.78 26.22
C PRO A 822 -4.71 14.78 27.05
N ARG A 823 -4.53 15.79 27.90
CA ARG A 823 -3.34 15.89 28.76
C ARG A 823 -3.15 14.65 29.62
N LYS A 824 -4.24 14.12 30.17
CA LYS A 824 -4.22 12.88 30.97
C LYS A 824 -3.62 11.70 30.21
N VAL A 825 -3.94 11.57 28.91
CA VAL A 825 -3.43 10.49 28.05
C VAL A 825 -1.94 10.74 27.75
N PHE A 826 -1.58 11.98 27.43
CA PHE A 826 -0.18 12.37 27.21
C PHE A 826 0.70 12.02 28.43
N ASP A 827 0.25 12.38 29.63
CA ASP A 827 0.93 12.08 30.89
C ASP A 827 0.96 10.55 31.18
N GLU A 828 -0.13 9.84 30.90
CA GLU A 828 -0.27 8.39 31.12
C GLU A 828 0.75 7.55 30.32
N VAL A 829 1.04 7.97 29.08
CA VAL A 829 2.00 7.30 28.18
C VAL A 829 3.41 7.88 28.25
N GLY A 830 3.64 8.84 29.15
CA GLY A 830 4.94 9.45 29.40
C GLY A 830 5.40 10.42 28.30
N GLY A 831 4.48 11.12 27.64
CA GLY A 831 4.76 12.13 26.61
C GLY A 831 5.40 11.56 25.34
N LEU A 832 6.13 12.38 24.58
CA LEU A 832 6.89 11.94 23.40
C LEU A 832 8.20 11.27 23.82
N SER A 833 8.63 10.22 23.14
CA SER A 833 9.91 9.57 23.43
C SER A 833 11.09 10.42 22.92
N GLU A 834 11.96 10.85 23.83
CA GLU A 834 13.15 11.65 23.50
C GLU A 834 14.22 10.87 22.71
N GLU A 835 14.07 9.55 22.55
CA GLU A 835 14.91 8.72 21.68
C GLU A 835 14.68 9.02 20.18
N PHE A 836 13.49 9.53 19.85
CA PHE A 836 13.10 10.01 18.53
C PHE A 836 13.23 11.52 18.50
N VAL A 837 14.41 11.99 18.07
CA VAL A 837 14.78 13.41 18.05
C VAL A 837 13.97 14.17 17.01
N VAL A 838 13.72 13.55 15.85
CA VAL A 838 13.07 14.23 14.71
C VAL A 838 12.03 13.38 14.00
N ALA A 839 12.33 12.13 13.65
CA ALA A 839 11.38 11.26 12.96
C ALA A 839 10.75 10.24 13.92
N PHE A 840 9.55 9.78 13.59
CA PHE A 840 8.80 8.73 14.30
C PHE A 840 8.34 9.05 15.74
N ASN A 841 8.58 10.28 16.25
CA ASN A 841 8.18 10.64 17.62
C ASN A 841 6.66 10.64 17.82
N ASP A 842 5.92 11.16 16.84
CA ASP A 842 4.47 11.24 16.79
C ASP A 842 3.83 9.87 16.58
N ILE A 843 4.43 9.06 15.72
CA ILE A 843 4.01 7.68 15.49
C ILE A 843 4.24 6.85 16.76
N ASP A 844 5.42 6.91 17.38
CA ASP A 844 5.69 6.24 18.66
C ASP A 844 4.69 6.64 19.73
N TYR A 845 4.38 7.93 19.83
CA TYR A 845 3.35 8.42 20.74
C TYR A 845 1.99 7.80 20.47
N CYS A 846 1.51 7.84 19.22
CA CYS A 846 0.22 7.27 18.86
C CYS A 846 0.16 5.77 19.13
N LEU A 847 1.25 5.02 18.90
CA LEU A 847 1.29 3.59 19.20
C LEU A 847 1.23 3.33 20.71
N LYS A 848 1.92 4.11 21.55
CA LYS A 848 1.77 4.00 23.01
C LYS A 848 0.34 4.31 23.47
N VAL A 849 -0.31 5.29 22.83
CA VAL A 849 -1.72 5.64 23.09
C VAL A 849 -2.63 4.48 22.70
N TYR A 850 -2.41 3.88 21.53
CA TYR A 850 -3.15 2.73 21.03
C TYR A 850 -3.03 1.51 21.96
N GLU A 851 -1.82 1.20 22.45
CA GLU A 851 -1.58 0.09 23.37
C GLU A 851 -2.31 0.22 24.72
N ARG A 852 -2.70 1.44 25.10
CA ARG A 852 -3.53 1.70 26.28
C ARG A 852 -5.04 1.55 26.01
N GLY A 853 -5.41 1.16 24.79
CA GLY A 853 -6.80 0.96 24.38
C GLY A 853 -7.50 2.24 23.93
N TYR A 854 -6.77 3.33 23.72
CA TYR A 854 -7.33 4.56 23.17
C TYR A 854 -7.34 4.53 21.64
N ARG A 855 -8.33 5.20 21.06
CA ARG A 855 -8.47 5.37 19.62
C ARG A 855 -7.74 6.62 19.15
N ILE A 856 -7.10 6.52 17.99
CA ILE A 856 -6.51 7.64 17.27
C ILE A 856 -7.39 7.95 16.08
N VAL A 857 -7.70 9.22 15.87
CA VAL A 857 -8.69 9.66 14.88
C VAL A 857 -8.08 10.72 13.99
N ASN A 858 -8.14 10.55 12.67
CA ASN A 858 -7.92 11.63 11.72
C ASN A 858 -9.25 12.30 11.41
N ASN A 859 -9.34 13.61 11.61
CA ASN A 859 -10.51 14.40 11.21
C ASN A 859 -10.29 14.96 9.79
N GLY A 860 -10.87 14.28 8.79
CA GLY A 860 -10.77 14.69 7.38
C GLY A 860 -11.41 16.04 7.03
N PHE A 861 -12.19 16.61 7.94
CA PHE A 861 -12.85 17.92 7.78
C PHE A 861 -12.08 19.07 8.44
N ALA A 862 -11.18 18.77 9.38
CA ALA A 862 -10.29 19.77 9.98
C ALA A 862 -9.07 19.99 9.08
N LYS A 863 -9.12 21.00 8.20
CA LYS A 863 -8.08 21.24 7.18
C LYS A 863 -7.11 22.33 7.59
N TRP A 864 -5.83 22.06 7.39
CA TRP A 864 -4.72 22.98 7.62
C TRP A 864 -3.76 22.91 6.43
N LEU A 865 -3.12 24.03 6.12
CA LEU A 865 -1.93 24.05 5.27
C LEU A 865 -0.72 23.74 6.14
N HIS A 866 0.23 23.00 5.60
CA HIS A 866 1.54 22.79 6.22
C HIS A 866 2.61 23.05 5.17
N TYR A 867 3.46 24.02 5.43
CA TYR A 867 4.44 24.52 4.47
C TYR A 867 5.72 23.70 4.39
N GLU A 868 5.82 22.62 5.18
CA GLU A 868 6.86 21.59 5.31
C GLU A 868 8.30 22.02 5.04
N SER A 869 9.16 21.81 6.04
CA SER A 869 10.63 21.97 5.91
C SER A 869 11.09 23.40 5.56
N LYS A 870 10.20 24.40 5.54
CA LYS A 870 10.59 25.82 5.39
C LYS A 870 11.52 26.30 6.49
N SER A 871 11.30 25.87 7.74
CA SER A 871 12.10 26.29 8.90
C SER A 871 13.32 25.39 9.16
N ARG A 872 13.24 24.09 8.80
CA ARG A 872 14.25 23.06 9.15
C ARG A 872 15.17 22.66 7.99
N GLY A 873 14.72 22.83 6.75
CA GLY A 873 15.35 22.26 5.56
C GLY A 873 15.23 20.72 5.48
N TYR A 874 15.55 20.18 4.31
CA TYR A 874 15.37 18.75 3.97
C TYR A 874 16.36 17.80 4.68
N GLU A 875 16.08 16.49 4.61
CA GLU A 875 16.93 15.39 5.12
C GLU A 875 18.09 15.07 4.15
N ASN A 876 18.85 16.09 3.75
CA ASN A 876 19.81 16.00 2.64
C ASN A 876 21.29 16.02 3.07
N THR A 877 21.59 16.14 4.37
CA THR A 877 22.97 16.07 4.88
C THR A 877 23.28 14.66 5.41
N PRO A 878 24.51 14.15 5.29
CA PRO A 878 24.91 12.82 5.80
C PRO A 878 24.54 12.59 7.27
N GLU A 879 24.66 13.61 8.12
CA GLU A 879 24.33 13.54 9.55
C GLU A 879 22.82 13.33 9.78
N LYS A 880 21.98 14.07 9.04
CA LYS A 880 20.51 13.96 9.09
C LYS A 880 20.04 12.58 8.61
N ILE A 881 20.58 12.09 7.50
CA ILE A 881 20.28 10.75 6.97
C ILE A 881 20.69 9.66 7.98
N LYS A 882 21.90 9.76 8.54
CA LYS A 882 22.38 8.80 9.56
C LYS A 882 21.48 8.79 10.80
N ARG A 883 21.02 9.96 11.27
CA ARG A 883 20.05 10.07 12.36
C ARG A 883 18.73 9.39 11.99
N PHE A 884 18.16 9.72 10.83
CA PHE A 884 16.90 9.15 10.35
C PHE A 884 16.94 7.61 10.26
N LEU A 885 18.01 7.05 9.69
CA LEU A 885 18.20 5.60 9.63
C LEU A 885 18.31 4.97 11.02
N GLY A 886 19.04 5.59 11.95
CA GLY A 886 19.12 5.12 13.33
C GLY A 886 17.78 5.21 14.09
N GLU A 887 16.97 6.25 13.85
CA GLU A 887 15.62 6.36 14.38
C GLU A 887 14.69 5.29 13.77
N LYS A 888 14.79 5.02 12.48
CA LYS A 888 14.04 3.95 11.81
C LYS A 888 14.37 2.58 12.39
N GLU A 889 15.65 2.28 12.62
CA GLU A 889 16.07 1.01 13.25
C GLU A 889 15.52 0.87 14.68
N ARG A 890 15.60 1.94 15.49
CA ARG A 890 15.03 1.94 16.84
C ARG A 890 13.51 1.76 16.83
N PHE A 891 12.82 2.45 15.92
CA PHE A 891 11.37 2.31 15.76
C PHE A 891 10.99 0.87 15.43
N LYS A 892 11.65 0.27 14.43
CA LYS A 892 11.43 -1.14 14.06
C LYS A 892 11.72 -2.10 15.22
N ALA A 893 12.86 -1.93 15.88
CA ALA A 893 13.24 -2.76 17.03
C ALA A 893 12.20 -2.70 18.16
N LYS A 894 11.56 -1.55 18.35
CA LYS A 894 10.51 -1.34 19.35
C LYS A 894 9.17 -1.92 18.93
N TRP A 895 8.71 -1.67 17.69
CA TRP A 895 7.31 -1.86 17.31
C TRP A 895 7.03 -3.04 16.37
N ASP A 896 8.02 -3.62 15.68
CA ASP A 896 7.79 -4.66 14.65
C ASP A 896 7.05 -5.89 15.18
N SER A 897 7.21 -6.22 16.46
CA SER A 897 6.58 -7.40 17.09
C SER A 897 5.16 -7.16 17.61
N HIS A 898 4.72 -5.89 17.69
CA HIS A 898 3.44 -5.51 18.28
C HIS A 898 2.25 -5.69 17.33
N PHE A 899 2.51 -5.69 16.01
CA PHE A 899 1.50 -5.79 14.97
C PHE A 899 1.77 -6.99 14.03
N PRO A 900 1.76 -8.24 14.53
CA PRO A 900 2.12 -9.42 13.74
C PRO A 900 1.17 -9.67 12.57
N ASN A 901 -0.06 -9.16 12.64
CA ASN A 901 -1.10 -9.28 11.61
C ASN A 901 -1.22 -8.01 10.73
N GLY A 902 -0.28 -7.06 10.85
CA GLY A 902 -0.33 -5.78 10.15
C GLY A 902 -1.17 -4.71 10.87
N ASP A 903 -1.38 -3.58 10.18
CA ASP A 903 -2.19 -2.47 10.67
C ASP A 903 -3.68 -2.84 10.60
N PRO A 904 -4.43 -2.80 11.72
CA PRO A 904 -5.83 -3.19 11.76
C PRO A 904 -6.73 -2.27 10.93
N TYR A 905 -6.33 -1.02 10.68
CA TYR A 905 -7.10 -0.06 9.90
C TYR A 905 -6.69 -0.02 8.42
N TYR A 906 -5.76 -0.87 8.00
CA TYR A 906 -5.30 -0.93 6.61
C TYR A 906 -5.19 -2.37 6.08
N ASN A 907 -5.91 -2.65 5.00
CA ASN A 907 -5.78 -3.92 4.30
C ASN A 907 -4.59 -3.87 3.31
N HIS A 908 -3.66 -4.82 3.44
CA HIS A 908 -2.45 -4.93 2.63
C HIS A 908 -2.70 -5.22 1.14
N GLU A 909 -3.89 -5.70 0.80
CA GLU A 909 -4.30 -6.01 -0.59
C GLU A 909 -4.81 -4.77 -1.35
N LEU A 910 -4.88 -3.59 -0.70
CA LEU A 910 -5.18 -2.33 -1.37
C LEU A 910 -4.00 -1.93 -2.27
N PRO A 911 -4.22 -1.75 -3.60
CA PRO A 911 -3.18 -1.29 -4.49
C PRO A 911 -2.74 0.13 -4.10
N HIS A 912 -1.42 0.34 -4.10
CA HIS A 912 -0.74 1.58 -3.73
C HIS A 912 -1.04 2.75 -4.67
#